data_AF-A0A960Y7M4-F1
#
_entry.id   AF-A0A960Y7M4-F1
#
_cell.length_a   1.000
_cell.length_b   1.000
_cell.length_c   1.000
_cell.angle_alpha   90.00
_cell.angle_beta   90.00
_cell.angle_gamma   90.00
#
_symmetry.space_group_name_H-M   'P 1'
#
loop_
_entity.id
_entity.type
_entity.pdbx_description
1 polymer ?
#
loop_
_entity_poly.entity_id
_entity_poly.type
_entity_poly.pdbx_seq_one_letter_code
_entity_poly.pdbx_strand_id
1 'polypeptide(L)'
;MFKRCVIVAAPDDVGARVLDYVRRFAPDLERVVTLVGRSPSPMSWIASNPWFKINLPESENDADLAALEAALERWGVPGRVQTHVELGGDALRQAVDEEQADLVVFGPGVFRSWWAPAEWMAATVRSTTKAILWLPVAEALEAPSPHRWLCPFDGSVTKLTPMAPFFREAIDETHHVVLLALGEVENFAPEDLDVDRQIVGIRAGLSLVGFDDDMLSVDKRFQILIEDESIDAVLLPLDGRGGWSVVRGFVALRMLQNAKVPLLLVPTDMPEDLPNLDRPTVAAADVFVPSYTEKIRVFIESINLLGGVAPLDETKVRFVTGGEVLGESAVRRGYAEAELGGRRGFLGFGRTRDDTGEGKLPVWGLENKFAAMDAGDARVILFDARLRDEEIGWLRRRFDEMPDRIPAALRMHSDDALMEIRERLINAGFERPRVVDARQVLEQLDTSDIPRGVGRLILARAASRLRSQGVPVEAVIHLSPEHRESLERSEALEAHDPTDAELETSDEEAATELSTESSVDPSSYERTHPIRELGLTHWTIEEVRVRSAKEWIAAMDQEYRAPTAPRDEAAARRARMDQMTDSALIAGNSVDFELNNHEARRRLIEAIDGARERVHYQVYIVHDDPVAQEIEAALIRAAQRGVAVRFLVDSLYSLHGSFSVVNPLLKRLQSTDGIRMVISNPIEGLPSIRDLKQRDHRKVVVIDNRVAVVTGRNMAASYYQGFDEVKLTCETPGASVPWLDAGARVIGPAVEAIEREFLEAWTAQGGEPFEVRPCEAAGASDVRVVVHQGLQDTHTLDAYLAIIDGAESRLTIVNTFPYQFDVQAALLRAIERGVEVRILFGNVRPLWGAQGDPFPGGAIRELASDVIHGRIDTLVDAGGRGFEFTHQEACWDEAVGRARPHVHAKVVSADGRICAVGSANLDITAGYWESEILLVIENADDAQRLEAQLEKLIEQSREVQRDDPVWRERATQRAWISKNWPSILG
;
A
#
# COMPACT_ATOMS: atom_id res chain seq x y z
N MET A 1 -37.20 27.78 10.21
CA MET A 1 -36.51 26.60 9.63
C MET A 1 -36.40 25.45 10.63
N PHE A 2 -35.71 25.62 11.77
CA PHE A 2 -35.56 24.56 12.78
C PHE A 2 -36.63 24.67 13.88
N LYS A 3 -37.37 23.58 14.11
CA LYS A 3 -38.48 23.53 15.08
C LYS A 3 -38.19 22.59 16.24
N ARG A 4 -37.30 21.61 16.07
CA ARG A 4 -37.04 20.58 17.10
C ARG A 4 -35.55 20.32 17.22
N CYS A 5 -35.01 20.53 18.41
CA CYS A 5 -33.56 20.55 18.60
C CYS A 5 -33.10 19.55 19.66
N VAL A 6 -31.97 18.88 19.39
CA VAL A 6 -31.19 18.14 20.39
C VAL A 6 -29.89 18.87 20.64
N ILE A 7 -29.60 19.18 21.90
CA ILE A 7 -28.44 19.97 22.31
C ILE A 7 -27.54 19.11 23.18
N VAL A 8 -26.27 19.01 22.81
CA VAL A 8 -25.23 18.40 23.64
C VAL A 8 -24.47 19.52 24.36
N ALA A 9 -24.58 19.54 25.69
CA ALA A 9 -24.03 20.61 26.53
C ALA A 9 -23.22 20.06 27.71
N ALA A 10 -22.21 20.81 28.13
CA ALA A 10 -21.53 20.60 29.40
C ALA A 10 -22.49 20.91 30.58
N PRO A 11 -22.31 20.28 31.75
CA PRO A 11 -23.22 20.48 32.88
C PRO A 11 -23.18 21.88 33.50
N ASP A 12 -22.36 22.82 33.04
CA ASP A 12 -22.03 24.09 33.69
C ASP A 12 -22.76 25.33 33.09
N ASP A 13 -22.36 26.54 33.53
CA ASP A 13 -22.88 27.83 33.02
C ASP A 13 -22.65 28.01 31.51
N VAL A 14 -21.64 27.36 30.93
CA VAL A 14 -21.40 27.37 29.48
C VAL A 14 -22.54 26.66 28.76
N GLY A 15 -23.04 25.55 29.31
CA GLY A 15 -24.21 24.86 28.79
C GLY A 15 -25.49 25.72 28.83
N ALA A 16 -25.69 26.53 29.87
CA ALA A 16 -26.81 27.46 29.95
C ALA A 16 -26.72 28.57 28.89
N ARG A 17 -25.51 29.06 28.59
CA ARG A 17 -25.26 30.04 27.53
C ARG A 17 -25.43 29.46 26.12
N VAL A 18 -25.10 28.17 25.92
CA VAL A 18 -25.38 27.43 24.67
C VAL A 18 -26.86 27.41 24.37
N LEU A 19 -27.67 27.12 25.39
CA LEU A 19 -29.11 27.24 25.26
C LEU A 19 -29.44 28.66 24.75
N ASP A 20 -29.10 29.71 25.51
CA ASP A 20 -29.57 31.06 25.18
C ASP A 20 -29.12 31.54 23.78
N TYR A 21 -28.00 31.03 23.27
CA TYR A 21 -27.60 31.18 21.88
C TYR A 21 -28.54 30.48 20.89
N VAL A 22 -28.84 29.19 21.11
CA VAL A 22 -29.74 28.40 20.25
C VAL A 22 -31.13 29.01 20.15
N ARG A 23 -31.67 29.59 21.24
CA ARG A 23 -32.96 30.31 21.20
C ARG A 23 -32.96 31.53 20.30
N ARG A 24 -31.84 32.24 20.23
CA ARG A 24 -31.65 33.39 19.33
C ARG A 24 -31.45 32.95 17.88
N PHE A 25 -30.74 31.86 17.68
CA PHE A 25 -30.46 31.28 16.36
C PHE A 25 -31.72 30.64 15.72
N ALA A 26 -32.54 29.96 16.52
CA ALA A 26 -33.78 29.31 16.09
C ALA A 26 -34.98 29.83 16.93
N PRO A 27 -35.53 31.01 16.60
CA PRO A 27 -36.61 31.64 17.37
C PRO A 27 -37.95 30.87 17.31
N ASP A 28 -38.14 30.02 16.31
CA ASP A 28 -39.36 29.23 16.09
C ASP A 28 -39.32 27.83 16.74
N LEU A 29 -38.39 27.58 17.67
CA LEU A 29 -38.29 26.28 18.35
C LEU A 29 -39.58 25.93 19.09
N GLU A 30 -40.11 24.76 18.77
CA GLU A 30 -41.31 24.17 19.35
C GLU A 30 -40.97 23.13 20.43
N ARG A 31 -39.76 22.53 20.39
CA ARG A 31 -39.32 21.50 21.34
C ARG A 31 -37.79 21.39 21.43
N VAL A 32 -37.27 21.10 22.62
CA VAL A 32 -35.82 20.95 22.86
C VAL A 32 -35.48 19.83 23.84
N VAL A 33 -34.44 19.06 23.56
CA VAL A 33 -33.87 18.10 24.53
C VAL A 33 -32.38 18.36 24.70
N THR A 34 -31.95 18.47 25.95
CA THR A 34 -30.54 18.69 26.30
C THR A 34 -29.94 17.41 26.85
N LEU A 35 -28.94 16.86 26.17
CA LEU A 35 -28.17 15.72 26.62
C LEU A 35 -26.93 16.20 27.37
N VAL A 36 -26.77 15.72 28.61
CA VAL A 36 -25.63 16.02 29.46
C VAL A 36 -24.87 14.72 29.74
N GLY A 37 -23.65 14.63 29.24
CA GLY A 37 -22.78 13.49 29.48
C GLY A 37 -22.03 13.60 30.81
N ARG A 38 -22.08 12.57 31.67
CA ARG A 38 -21.21 12.41 32.83
C ARG A 38 -19.91 11.75 32.39
N SER A 39 -19.03 12.44 31.66
CA SER A 39 -17.81 11.81 31.12
C SER A 39 -16.91 11.26 32.25
N PRO A 40 -16.58 9.96 32.26
CA PRO A 40 -15.28 9.53 32.73
C PRO A 40 -14.25 9.90 31.66
N SER A 41 -13.10 10.42 32.09
CA SER A 41 -11.97 10.78 31.22
C SER A 41 -11.62 9.65 30.22
N PRO A 42 -11.09 9.95 29.00
CA PRO A 42 -10.49 8.96 28.09
C PRO A 42 -9.43 8.05 28.73
N MET A 43 -8.95 8.40 29.94
CA MET A 43 -8.08 7.57 30.76
C MET A 43 -8.80 6.49 31.60
N SER A 44 -10.11 6.30 31.50
CA SER A 44 -10.81 5.23 32.24
C SER A 44 -10.44 3.82 31.78
N TRP A 45 -10.04 3.66 30.51
CA TRP A 45 -9.40 2.44 29.99
C TRP A 45 -8.00 2.21 30.58
N ILE A 46 -7.30 3.28 30.98
CA ILE A 46 -6.02 3.20 31.71
C ILE A 46 -6.28 2.92 33.21
N ALA A 47 -7.37 3.43 33.78
CA ALA A 47 -7.73 3.27 35.19
C ALA A 47 -8.25 1.88 35.58
N SER A 48 -8.62 1.05 34.59
CA SER A 48 -8.96 -0.37 34.80
C SER A 48 -7.72 -1.29 34.76
N ASN A 49 -6.53 -0.72 34.53
CA ASN A 49 -5.25 -1.42 34.56
C ASN A 49 -4.72 -1.49 36.02
N PRO A 50 -4.40 -2.68 36.57
CA PRO A 50 -3.97 -2.85 37.97
C PRO A 50 -2.72 -2.07 38.40
N TRP A 51 -2.00 -1.46 37.46
CA TRP A 51 -0.68 -0.86 37.65
C TRP A 51 -0.68 0.66 37.86
N PHE A 52 -1.81 1.37 37.70
CA PHE A 52 -1.91 2.82 37.96
C PHE A 52 -3.04 3.15 38.95
N LYS A 53 -2.69 3.42 40.21
CA LYS A 53 -3.61 4.01 41.21
C LYS A 53 -3.49 5.53 41.19
N ILE A 54 -4.41 6.21 40.51
CA ILE A 54 -4.62 7.65 40.65
C ILE A 54 -6.08 7.85 41.10
N ASN A 55 -6.27 8.40 42.29
CA ASN A 55 -7.59 8.75 42.81
C ASN A 55 -8.16 9.93 42.00
N LEU A 56 -9.29 9.73 41.32
CA LEU A 56 -10.11 10.82 40.79
C LEU A 56 -11.23 11.14 41.80
N PRO A 57 -11.53 12.42 42.08
CA PRO A 57 -12.51 12.80 43.08
C PRO A 57 -13.95 12.53 42.62
N GLU A 58 -14.73 11.86 43.46
CA GLU A 58 -16.19 11.73 43.36
C GLU A 58 -16.85 12.96 44.01
N SER A 59 -17.04 14.06 43.28
CA SER A 59 -18.09 15.07 43.55
C SER A 59 -17.99 16.25 42.58
N GLU A 60 -19.11 16.60 41.93
CA GLU A 60 -19.59 17.94 41.50
C GLU A 60 -20.65 17.73 40.38
N ASN A 61 -21.88 18.26 40.36
CA ASN A 61 -22.67 19.13 41.24
C ASN A 61 -24.16 19.06 40.81
N ASP A 62 -25.11 18.86 41.74
CA ASP A 62 -26.56 18.97 41.44
C ASP A 62 -26.98 20.42 41.13
N ALA A 63 -26.19 21.42 41.53
CA ALA A 63 -26.44 22.84 41.27
C ALA A 63 -26.27 23.23 39.79
N ASP A 64 -25.38 22.54 39.09
CA ASP A 64 -24.99 22.78 37.70
C ASP A 64 -26.09 22.26 36.74
N LEU A 65 -26.69 21.10 37.06
CA LEU A 65 -27.89 20.60 36.37
C LEU A 65 -29.12 21.50 36.59
N ALA A 66 -29.29 22.04 37.80
CA ALA A 66 -30.40 22.95 38.11
C ALA A 66 -30.33 24.26 37.32
N ALA A 67 -29.13 24.75 36.98
CA ALA A 67 -28.94 25.94 36.16
C ALA A 67 -29.41 25.73 34.70
N LEU A 68 -29.15 24.53 34.14
CA LEU A 68 -29.61 24.13 32.81
C LEU A 68 -31.14 23.97 32.75
N GLU A 69 -31.74 23.33 33.76
CA GLU A 69 -33.19 23.18 33.87
C GLU A 69 -33.88 24.55 34.00
N ALA A 70 -33.35 25.44 34.83
CA ALA A 70 -33.86 26.80 34.97
C ALA A 70 -33.72 27.63 33.68
N ALA A 71 -32.67 27.40 32.87
CA ALA A 71 -32.52 28.04 31.57
C ALA A 71 -33.59 27.59 30.57
N LEU A 72 -33.89 26.29 30.52
CA LEU A 72 -34.94 25.72 29.68
C LEU A 72 -36.34 26.22 30.08
N GLU A 73 -36.63 26.29 31.38
CA GLU A 73 -37.92 26.79 31.88
C GLU A 73 -38.18 28.25 31.47
N ARG A 74 -37.14 29.10 31.44
CA ARG A 74 -37.26 30.52 31.04
C ARG A 74 -37.75 30.71 29.61
N TRP A 75 -37.60 29.73 28.72
CA TRP A 75 -38.01 29.86 27.32
C TRP A 75 -39.49 29.60 27.07
N GLY A 76 -40.17 28.92 28.00
CA GLY A 76 -41.55 28.49 27.82
C GLY A 76 -41.75 27.47 26.68
N VAL A 77 -40.67 26.80 26.23
CA VAL A 77 -40.69 25.75 25.21
C VAL A 77 -40.65 24.39 25.93
N PRO A 78 -41.51 23.41 25.58
CA PRO A 78 -41.44 22.07 26.15
C PRO A 78 -40.05 21.45 25.95
N GLY A 79 -39.36 21.14 27.04
CA GLY A 79 -38.04 20.51 26.99
C GLY A 79 -37.64 19.79 28.28
N ARG A 80 -36.61 18.96 28.18
CA ARG A 80 -36.09 18.16 29.30
C ARG A 80 -34.58 18.00 29.21
N VAL A 81 -33.92 17.90 30.37
CA VAL A 81 -32.51 17.54 30.50
C VAL A 81 -32.41 16.03 30.71
N GLN A 82 -31.61 15.34 29.91
CA GLN A 82 -31.32 13.91 30.06
C GLN A 82 -29.85 13.72 30.41
N THR A 83 -29.57 12.95 31.45
CA THR A 83 -28.20 12.66 31.88
C THR A 83 -27.80 11.25 31.44
N HIS A 84 -26.63 11.14 30.82
CA HIS A 84 -26.08 9.86 30.34
C HIS A 84 -24.72 9.58 30.98
N VAL A 85 -24.51 8.34 31.43
CA VAL A 85 -23.26 7.89 32.07
C VAL A 85 -22.11 7.81 31.05
N GLU A 86 -22.42 7.42 29.81
CA GLU A 86 -21.52 7.51 28.65
C GLU A 86 -22.33 8.08 27.49
N LEU A 87 -22.04 9.33 27.11
CA LEU A 87 -22.63 9.92 25.91
C LEU A 87 -21.89 9.31 24.70
N GLY A 88 -22.60 8.63 23.82
CA GLY A 88 -22.05 7.96 22.63
C GLY A 88 -22.97 8.10 21.42
N GLY A 89 -22.50 7.67 20.25
CA GLY A 89 -23.21 7.85 18.97
C GLY A 89 -24.63 7.27 18.94
N ASP A 90 -24.85 6.14 19.63
CA ASP A 90 -26.16 5.48 19.68
C ASP A 90 -27.17 6.22 20.57
N ALA A 91 -26.72 6.78 21.71
CA ALA A 91 -27.57 7.57 22.61
C ALA A 91 -27.99 8.89 21.96
N LEU A 92 -27.07 9.54 21.24
CA LEU A 92 -27.36 10.74 20.46
C LEU A 92 -28.35 10.43 19.32
N ARG A 93 -28.12 9.35 18.57
CA ARG A 93 -29.03 8.90 17.49
C ARG A 93 -30.43 8.63 18.03
N GLN A 94 -30.54 7.90 19.14
CA GLN A 94 -31.81 7.62 19.79
C GLN A 94 -32.55 8.90 20.19
N ALA A 95 -31.87 9.87 20.81
CA ALA A 95 -32.49 11.13 21.18
C ALA A 95 -32.93 11.96 19.96
N VAL A 96 -32.12 12.00 18.89
CA VAL A 96 -32.46 12.68 17.63
C VAL A 96 -33.69 12.06 16.97
N ASP A 97 -33.77 10.73 16.95
CA ASP A 97 -34.89 10.00 16.35
C ASP A 97 -36.18 10.12 17.18
N GLU A 98 -36.10 9.96 18.51
CA GLU A 98 -37.25 10.07 19.43
C GLU A 98 -37.87 11.47 19.42
N GLU A 99 -37.03 12.50 19.37
CA GLU A 99 -37.47 13.90 19.35
C GLU A 99 -37.80 14.38 17.93
N GLN A 100 -37.48 13.57 16.92
CA GLN A 100 -37.53 13.93 15.49
C GLN A 100 -36.83 15.27 15.24
N ALA A 101 -35.62 15.41 15.78
CA ALA A 101 -34.90 16.67 15.72
C ALA A 101 -34.54 17.01 14.27
N ASP A 102 -34.68 18.29 13.92
CA ASP A 102 -34.25 18.87 12.64
C ASP A 102 -32.92 19.63 12.76
N LEU A 103 -32.48 19.89 14.01
CA LEU A 103 -31.20 20.49 14.35
C LEU A 103 -30.51 19.75 15.52
N VAL A 104 -29.22 19.49 15.37
CA VAL A 104 -28.34 18.99 16.44
C VAL A 104 -27.31 20.06 16.78
N VAL A 105 -27.16 20.42 18.06
CA VAL A 105 -26.25 21.48 18.50
C VAL A 105 -25.18 20.91 19.41
N PHE A 106 -23.94 21.34 19.20
CA PHE A 106 -22.83 21.05 20.08
C PHE A 106 -22.21 22.35 20.60
N GLY A 107 -22.16 22.47 21.94
CA GLY A 107 -21.57 23.62 22.63
C GLY A 107 -20.06 23.51 22.89
N PRO A 108 -19.40 24.64 23.22
CA PRO A 108 -18.01 24.62 23.67
C PRO A 108 -17.89 23.90 25.03
N GLY A 109 -16.74 23.26 25.27
CA GLY A 109 -16.46 22.56 26.53
C GLY A 109 -17.04 21.14 26.65
N VAL A 110 -17.78 20.66 25.65
CA VAL A 110 -18.28 19.27 25.57
C VAL A 110 -17.13 18.25 25.47
N PHE A 111 -15.97 18.67 24.93
CA PHE A 111 -14.81 17.81 24.70
C PHE A 111 -13.59 18.25 25.52
N ARG A 112 -12.96 17.31 26.24
CA ARG A 112 -11.72 17.55 27.02
C ARG A 112 -10.43 17.35 26.21
N SER A 113 -10.53 16.90 24.96
CA SER A 113 -9.41 16.67 24.04
C SER A 113 -9.54 17.56 22.81
N TRP A 114 -8.41 18.05 22.30
CA TRP A 114 -8.32 18.96 21.16
C TRP A 114 -8.65 18.32 19.79
N TRP A 115 -8.61 16.99 19.67
CA TRP A 115 -8.97 16.26 18.43
C TRP A 115 -10.37 15.62 18.45
N ALA A 116 -10.96 15.44 19.64
CA ALA A 116 -12.25 14.78 19.82
C ALA A 116 -13.47 15.44 19.14
N PRO A 117 -13.55 16.79 18.96
CA PRO A 117 -14.69 17.42 18.30
C PRO A 117 -14.90 16.96 16.86
N ALA A 118 -13.81 16.80 16.10
CA ALA A 118 -13.87 16.42 14.69
C ALA A 118 -14.34 14.96 14.50
N GLU A 119 -13.89 14.04 15.35
CA GLU A 119 -14.33 12.64 15.33
C GLU A 119 -15.80 12.49 15.70
N TRP A 120 -16.25 13.21 16.73
CA TRP A 120 -17.64 13.19 17.18
C TRP A 120 -18.59 13.83 16.18
N MET A 121 -18.21 14.96 15.60
CA MET A 121 -18.97 15.57 14.51
C MET A 121 -19.02 14.62 13.30
N ALA A 122 -17.90 14.04 12.87
CA ALA A 122 -17.89 13.08 11.76
C ALA A 122 -18.72 11.83 12.05
N ALA A 123 -18.69 11.32 13.29
CA ALA A 123 -19.55 10.22 13.73
C ALA A 123 -21.04 10.61 13.74
N THR A 124 -21.35 11.84 14.14
CA THR A 124 -22.73 12.39 14.19
C THR A 124 -23.28 12.65 12.79
N VAL A 125 -22.47 13.18 11.88
CA VAL A 125 -22.80 13.34 10.46
C VAL A 125 -23.08 11.99 9.80
N ARG A 126 -22.28 10.96 10.15
CA ARG A 126 -22.51 9.58 9.69
C ARG A 126 -23.73 8.91 10.31
N SER A 127 -24.23 9.42 11.44
CA SER A 127 -25.34 8.82 12.18
C SER A 127 -26.67 9.58 12.08
N THR A 128 -26.64 10.84 11.64
CA THR A 128 -27.82 11.72 11.53
C THR A 128 -27.80 12.49 10.21
N THR A 129 -28.91 12.45 9.45
CA THR A 129 -29.08 13.23 8.21
C THR A 129 -29.65 14.63 8.51
N LYS A 130 -29.37 15.18 9.70
CA LYS A 130 -29.97 16.40 10.23
C LYS A 130 -28.98 17.56 10.18
N ALA A 131 -29.48 18.80 10.26
CA ALA A 131 -28.59 19.95 10.31
C ALA A 131 -27.80 19.94 11.63
N ILE A 132 -26.54 20.34 11.57
CA ILE A 132 -25.66 20.40 12.75
C ILE A 132 -25.16 21.82 12.94
N LEU A 133 -25.28 22.35 14.15
CA LEU A 133 -24.70 23.63 14.55
C LEU A 133 -23.55 23.39 15.52
N TRP A 134 -22.35 23.81 15.12
CA TRP A 134 -21.14 23.73 15.94
C TRP A 134 -20.78 25.12 16.50
N LEU A 135 -20.63 25.18 17.82
CA LEU A 135 -20.25 26.40 18.56
C LEU A 135 -18.83 26.22 19.13
N PRO A 136 -17.78 26.70 18.44
CA PRO A 136 -16.40 26.28 18.70
C PRO A 136 -15.79 26.86 19.98
N VAL A 137 -16.19 28.08 20.37
CA VAL A 137 -15.60 28.83 21.48
C VAL A 137 -16.68 29.58 22.28
N ALA A 138 -16.37 29.97 23.52
CA ALA A 138 -17.33 30.62 24.40
C ALA A 138 -17.77 32.01 23.89
N GLU A 139 -16.92 32.68 23.14
CA GLU A 139 -17.16 33.97 22.49
C GLU A 139 -18.25 33.86 21.41
N ALA A 140 -18.34 32.72 20.72
CA ALA A 140 -19.39 32.46 19.74
C ALA A 140 -20.80 32.46 20.37
N LEU A 141 -20.90 32.21 21.68
CA LEU A 141 -22.15 32.25 22.43
C LEU A 141 -22.65 33.68 22.67
N GLU A 142 -21.79 34.69 22.55
CA GLU A 142 -22.16 36.09 22.77
C GLU A 142 -22.54 36.80 21.47
N ALA A 143 -22.25 36.19 20.31
CA ALA A 143 -22.56 36.73 19.00
C ALA A 143 -24.08 36.97 18.81
N PRO A 144 -24.48 38.04 18.11
CA PRO A 144 -25.85 38.23 17.66
C PRO A 144 -26.24 37.16 16.63
N SER A 145 -27.53 37.08 16.28
CA SER A 145 -27.97 36.19 15.20
C SER A 145 -27.23 36.53 13.90
N PRO A 146 -26.72 35.53 13.16
CA PRO A 146 -25.81 35.77 12.04
C PRO A 146 -26.51 36.45 10.85
N HIS A 147 -26.01 37.63 10.45
CA HIS A 147 -26.51 38.39 9.30
C HIS A 147 -25.61 38.22 8.07
N ARG A 148 -24.31 37.98 8.25
CA ARG A 148 -23.32 37.76 7.19
C ARG A 148 -22.82 36.32 7.20
N TRP A 149 -23.08 35.60 6.11
CA TRP A 149 -22.79 34.18 5.97
C TRP A 149 -21.69 33.93 4.95
N LEU A 150 -20.68 33.12 5.32
CA LEU A 150 -19.67 32.65 4.38
C LEU A 150 -20.02 31.24 3.88
N CYS A 151 -20.04 31.04 2.56
CA CYS A 151 -20.32 29.76 1.93
C CYS A 151 -19.23 29.41 0.91
N PRO A 152 -18.37 28.43 1.18
CA PRO A 152 -17.43 27.91 0.20
C PRO A 152 -18.14 27.27 -1.00
N PHE A 153 -17.53 27.32 -2.19
CA PHE A 153 -17.91 26.57 -3.39
C PHE A 153 -16.68 26.33 -4.28
N ASP A 154 -16.72 25.30 -5.13
CA ASP A 154 -15.58 24.84 -5.95
C ASP A 154 -15.62 25.33 -7.40
N GLY A 155 -16.28 26.47 -7.65
CA GLY A 155 -16.51 26.99 -9.00
C GLY A 155 -17.67 26.33 -9.75
N SER A 156 -18.37 25.34 -9.16
CA SER A 156 -19.54 24.70 -9.76
C SER A 156 -20.85 25.00 -9.01
N VAL A 157 -21.72 25.77 -9.65
CA VAL A 157 -23.00 26.23 -9.07
C VAL A 157 -23.97 25.09 -8.79
N THR A 158 -23.92 24.00 -9.58
CA THR A 158 -24.76 22.81 -9.39
C THR A 158 -24.60 22.16 -8.01
N LYS A 159 -23.50 22.46 -7.29
CA LYS A 159 -23.25 21.95 -5.94
C LYS A 159 -23.81 22.85 -4.82
N LEU A 160 -24.29 24.06 -5.14
CA LEU A 160 -25.00 24.95 -4.21
C LEU A 160 -26.52 24.70 -4.21
N THR A 161 -27.05 24.07 -5.26
CA THR A 161 -28.46 23.69 -5.40
C THR A 161 -29.04 22.96 -4.18
N PRO A 162 -28.32 22.03 -3.52
CA PRO A 162 -28.87 21.34 -2.37
C PRO A 162 -29.06 22.23 -1.13
N MET A 163 -28.44 23.41 -1.08
CA MET A 163 -28.58 24.40 0.00
C MET A 163 -29.70 25.41 -0.27
N ALA A 164 -30.35 25.34 -1.45
CA ALA A 164 -31.46 26.21 -1.84
C ALA A 164 -32.63 26.26 -0.83
N PRO A 165 -33.00 25.18 -0.11
CA PRO A 165 -34.01 25.26 0.94
C PRO A 165 -33.59 26.21 2.08
N PHE A 166 -32.35 26.09 2.57
CA PHE A 166 -31.81 26.98 3.60
C PHE A 166 -31.80 28.44 3.12
N PHE A 167 -31.30 28.69 1.91
CA PHE A 167 -31.26 30.04 1.34
C PHE A 167 -32.63 30.67 1.11
N ARG A 168 -33.68 29.87 0.88
CA ARG A 168 -35.04 30.39 0.67
C ARG A 168 -35.82 30.61 1.98
N GLU A 169 -35.54 29.81 3.00
CA GLU A 169 -36.31 29.78 4.25
C GLU A 169 -35.65 30.50 5.41
N ALA A 170 -34.31 30.56 5.45
CA ALA A 170 -33.54 31.13 6.55
C ALA A 170 -32.77 32.41 6.18
N ILE A 171 -32.56 32.67 4.88
CA ILE A 171 -31.81 33.84 4.39
C ILE A 171 -32.76 34.77 3.62
N ASP A 172 -32.86 36.01 4.09
CA ASP A 172 -33.71 37.05 3.50
C ASP A 172 -32.90 38.29 3.08
N GLU A 173 -33.57 39.36 2.64
CA GLU A 173 -32.95 40.60 2.15
C GLU A 173 -32.14 41.36 3.22
N THR A 174 -32.33 41.04 4.52
CA THR A 174 -31.56 41.65 5.62
C THR A 174 -30.21 40.96 5.86
N HIS A 175 -29.97 39.84 5.18
CA HIS A 175 -28.75 39.06 5.26
C HIS A 175 -27.81 39.39 4.09
N HIS A 176 -26.56 38.96 4.22
CA HIS A 176 -25.55 39.03 3.19
C HIS A 176 -24.80 37.71 3.09
N VAL A 177 -24.64 37.17 1.89
CA VAL A 177 -23.94 35.91 1.64
C VAL A 177 -22.63 36.22 0.90
N VAL A 178 -21.53 35.73 1.42
CA VAL A 178 -20.21 35.79 0.80
C VAL A 178 -19.90 34.38 0.28
N LEU A 179 -19.78 34.25 -1.04
CA LEU A 179 -19.35 33.02 -1.68
C LEU A 179 -17.83 32.99 -1.76
N LEU A 180 -17.22 31.91 -1.29
CA LEU A 180 -15.78 31.70 -1.36
C LEU A 180 -15.45 30.68 -2.43
N ALA A 181 -14.82 31.10 -3.53
CA ALA A 181 -14.36 30.21 -4.60
C ALA A 181 -13.01 29.57 -4.21
N LEU A 182 -12.96 28.24 -4.26
CA LEU A 182 -11.78 27.44 -3.97
C LEU A 182 -11.11 26.98 -5.29
N GLY A 183 -10.32 27.87 -5.91
CA GLY A 183 -9.60 27.66 -7.18
C GLY A 183 -9.53 28.93 -8.07
N GLU A 184 -8.91 28.85 -9.25
CA GLU A 184 -8.80 29.99 -10.19
C GLU A 184 -10.18 30.60 -10.54
N VAL A 185 -10.38 31.87 -10.15
CA VAL A 185 -11.63 32.62 -10.34
C VAL A 185 -11.72 33.25 -11.75
N GLU A 186 -10.73 33.05 -12.61
CA GLU A 186 -10.60 33.74 -13.91
C GLU A 186 -11.76 33.49 -14.89
N ASN A 187 -12.64 32.52 -14.62
CA ASN A 187 -13.78 32.16 -15.49
C ASN A 187 -15.18 32.57 -14.97
N PHE A 188 -15.31 33.30 -13.86
CA PHE A 188 -16.63 33.70 -13.33
C PHE A 188 -17.02 35.13 -13.75
N ALA A 189 -18.02 35.29 -14.62
CA ALA A 189 -18.53 36.62 -14.96
C ALA A 189 -19.55 37.11 -13.91
N PRO A 190 -19.63 38.41 -13.60
CA PRO A 190 -20.65 38.96 -12.68
C PRO A 190 -22.09 38.63 -13.06
N GLU A 191 -22.33 38.38 -14.35
CA GLU A 191 -23.63 38.01 -14.92
C GLU A 191 -24.05 36.58 -14.55
N ASP A 192 -23.09 35.66 -14.37
CA ASP A 192 -23.33 34.28 -13.96
C ASP A 192 -23.79 34.23 -12.48
N LEU A 193 -23.18 35.06 -11.63
CA LEU A 193 -23.52 35.18 -10.20
C LEU A 193 -24.99 35.59 -9.98
N ASP A 194 -25.51 36.52 -10.80
CA ASP A 194 -26.90 36.96 -10.74
C ASP A 194 -27.90 35.90 -11.22
N VAL A 195 -27.51 35.08 -12.21
CA VAL A 195 -28.31 33.93 -12.69
C VAL A 195 -28.34 32.84 -11.62
N ASP A 196 -27.20 32.54 -11.00
CA ASP A 196 -27.06 31.52 -9.98
C ASP A 196 -27.82 31.87 -8.69
N ARG A 197 -27.78 33.15 -8.30
CA ARG A 197 -28.60 33.71 -7.22
C ARG A 197 -30.09 33.43 -7.44
N GLN A 198 -30.58 33.57 -8.67
CA GLN A 198 -31.97 33.28 -9.03
C GLN A 198 -32.29 31.78 -8.98
N ILE A 199 -31.35 30.93 -9.43
CA ILE A 199 -31.50 29.47 -9.44
C ILE A 199 -31.56 28.90 -8.01
N VAL A 200 -30.69 29.35 -7.11
CA VAL A 200 -30.61 28.88 -5.71
C VAL A 200 -31.64 29.57 -4.81
N GLY A 201 -32.21 30.70 -5.26
CA GLY A 201 -33.26 31.43 -4.55
C GLY A 201 -32.75 32.35 -3.44
N ILE A 202 -31.50 32.81 -3.53
CA ILE A 202 -30.88 33.70 -2.54
C ILE A 202 -31.45 35.12 -2.70
N ARG A 203 -32.13 35.61 -1.67
CA ARG A 203 -32.72 36.97 -1.66
C ARG A 203 -31.78 38.04 -1.07
N ALA A 204 -30.82 37.62 -0.26
CA ALA A 204 -29.76 38.44 0.35
C ALA A 204 -28.84 39.13 -0.67
N GLY A 205 -28.05 40.11 -0.19
CA GLY A 205 -26.90 40.62 -0.94
C GLY A 205 -25.83 39.53 -1.10
N LEU A 206 -25.14 39.49 -2.24
CA LEU A 206 -24.20 38.43 -2.60
C LEU A 206 -22.86 39.03 -3.03
N SER A 207 -21.76 38.56 -2.43
CA SER A 207 -20.40 38.88 -2.85
C SER A 207 -19.62 37.60 -3.16
N LEU A 208 -18.70 37.68 -4.13
CA LEU A 208 -17.78 36.60 -4.48
C LEU A 208 -16.36 36.98 -4.05
N VAL A 209 -15.68 36.07 -3.35
CA VAL A 209 -14.28 36.20 -2.95
C VAL A 209 -13.52 34.97 -3.45
N GLY A 210 -12.34 35.19 -4.04
CA GLY A 210 -11.46 34.13 -4.57
C GLY A 210 -10.11 34.09 -3.87
N PHE A 211 -9.41 32.97 -3.99
CA PHE A 211 -8.01 32.84 -3.60
C PHE A 211 -7.18 32.23 -4.74
N ASP A 212 -5.92 32.69 -4.87
CA ASP A 212 -4.92 32.03 -5.71
C ASP A 212 -4.33 30.80 -5.01
N ASP A 213 -3.98 29.81 -5.82
CA ASP A 213 -4.01 28.35 -5.63
C ASP A 213 -3.00 27.71 -4.63
N ASP A 214 -2.64 28.39 -3.53
CA ASP A 214 -1.76 27.81 -2.50
C ASP A 214 -2.53 27.21 -1.31
N MET A 215 -2.60 25.88 -1.29
CA MET A 215 -3.31 25.05 -0.31
C MET A 215 -2.80 25.14 1.14
N LEU A 216 -1.52 25.49 1.38
CA LEU A 216 -0.95 25.63 2.73
C LEU A 216 -1.39 26.93 3.42
N SER A 217 -1.93 27.89 2.67
CA SER A 217 -2.34 29.21 3.16
C SER A 217 -3.85 29.40 3.37
N VAL A 218 -4.68 28.44 2.93
CA VAL A 218 -6.15 28.54 2.92
C VAL A 218 -6.73 28.70 4.31
N ASP A 219 -6.15 28.08 5.35
CA ASP A 219 -6.63 28.20 6.73
C ASP A 219 -6.40 29.60 7.32
N LYS A 220 -5.21 30.18 7.13
CA LYS A 220 -4.88 31.55 7.54
C LYS A 220 -5.73 32.57 6.78
N ARG A 221 -5.87 32.40 5.46
CA ARG A 221 -6.68 33.28 4.61
C ARG A 221 -8.17 33.18 4.95
N PHE A 222 -8.68 32.01 5.32
CA PHE A 222 -10.05 31.84 5.78
C PHE A 222 -10.33 32.60 7.09
N GLN A 223 -9.38 32.60 8.03
CA GLN A 223 -9.51 33.38 9.26
C GLN A 223 -9.42 34.89 9.00
N ILE A 224 -8.50 35.31 8.13
CA ILE A 224 -8.41 36.71 7.67
C ILE A 224 -9.73 37.13 7.01
N LEU A 225 -10.32 36.28 6.17
CA LEU A 225 -11.60 36.56 5.52
C LEU A 225 -12.75 36.72 6.52
N ILE A 226 -12.81 35.85 7.53
CA ILE A 226 -13.82 35.96 8.60
C ILE A 226 -13.69 37.32 9.31
N GLU A 227 -12.47 37.77 9.57
CA GLU A 227 -12.19 39.03 10.25
C GLU A 227 -12.42 40.26 9.34
N ASP A 228 -11.89 40.25 8.11
CA ASP A 228 -11.95 41.35 7.14
C ASP A 228 -13.36 41.59 6.59
N GLU A 229 -14.09 40.52 6.24
CA GLU A 229 -15.46 40.60 5.73
C GLU A 229 -16.51 40.64 6.85
N SER A 230 -16.07 40.63 8.12
CA SER A 230 -16.95 40.63 9.29
C SER A 230 -18.01 39.52 9.21
N ILE A 231 -17.58 38.29 8.95
CA ILE A 231 -18.47 37.12 8.80
C ILE A 231 -19.01 36.71 10.17
N ASP A 232 -20.32 36.53 10.27
CA ASP A 232 -20.98 36.14 11.53
C ASP A 232 -21.09 34.62 11.69
N ALA A 233 -21.23 33.87 10.60
CA ALA A 233 -21.29 32.40 10.61
C ALA A 233 -20.88 31.79 9.27
N VAL A 234 -20.47 30.52 9.30
CA VAL A 234 -20.09 29.74 8.11
C VAL A 234 -21.15 28.70 7.81
N LEU A 235 -21.56 28.62 6.55
CA LEU A 235 -22.52 27.65 6.05
C LEU A 235 -21.83 26.60 5.18
N LEU A 236 -21.98 25.32 5.55
CA LEU A 236 -21.35 24.20 4.86
C LEU A 236 -22.40 23.13 4.49
N PRO A 237 -22.39 22.62 3.25
CA PRO A 237 -23.26 21.50 2.89
C PRO A 237 -22.77 20.19 3.54
N LEU A 238 -23.71 19.42 4.07
CA LEU A 238 -23.53 18.05 4.56
C LEU A 238 -23.90 17.07 3.45
N ASP A 239 -22.93 16.30 2.97
CA ASP A 239 -23.22 15.09 2.22
C ASP A 239 -23.56 13.94 3.20
N GLY A 240 -24.39 12.99 2.74
CA GLY A 240 -24.83 11.84 3.55
C GLY A 240 -23.73 10.80 3.84
N ARG A 241 -22.46 11.06 3.49
CA ARG A 241 -21.32 10.16 3.76
C ARG A 241 -20.26 10.77 4.69
N GLY A 242 -20.49 11.98 5.20
CA GLY A 242 -19.53 12.70 6.05
C GLY A 242 -18.36 13.32 5.28
N GLY A 243 -18.50 13.45 3.96
CA GLY A 243 -17.62 14.20 3.08
C GLY A 243 -18.02 15.67 3.05
N TRP A 244 -17.03 16.52 3.27
CA TRP A 244 -17.15 17.97 3.14
C TRP A 244 -16.96 18.29 1.66
N SER A 245 -17.90 17.89 0.79
CA SER A 245 -17.69 17.81 -0.66
C SER A 245 -17.24 19.11 -1.33
N VAL A 246 -17.41 20.24 -0.64
CA VAL A 246 -17.02 21.57 -1.10
C VAL A 246 -15.67 22.04 -0.54
N VAL A 247 -15.17 21.44 0.54
CA VAL A 247 -13.91 21.80 1.20
C VAL A 247 -13.06 20.54 1.34
N ARG A 248 -11.93 20.43 0.62
CA ARG A 248 -11.05 19.23 0.64
C ARG A 248 -10.83 18.74 2.09
N GLY A 249 -10.99 17.43 2.34
CA GLY A 249 -11.24 16.87 3.68
C GLY A 249 -10.26 17.27 4.80
N PHE A 250 -9.00 17.55 4.49
CA PHE A 250 -8.02 18.05 5.47
C PHE A 250 -8.23 19.54 5.84
N VAL A 251 -8.64 20.35 4.86
CA VAL A 251 -8.95 21.78 5.03
C VAL A 251 -10.23 21.95 5.85
N ALA A 252 -11.26 21.16 5.60
CA ALA A 252 -12.49 21.18 6.39
C ALA A 252 -12.23 20.83 7.85
N LEU A 253 -11.38 19.83 8.09
CA LEU A 253 -10.95 19.44 9.44
C LEU A 253 -10.20 20.56 10.16
N ARG A 254 -9.28 21.25 9.46
CA ARG A 254 -8.55 22.41 9.97
C ARG A 254 -9.46 23.62 10.24
N MET A 255 -10.44 23.86 9.37
CA MET A 255 -11.46 24.91 9.56
C MET A 255 -12.30 24.62 10.81
N LEU A 256 -12.74 23.38 11.02
CA LEU A 256 -13.47 22.98 12.22
C LEU A 256 -12.64 23.14 13.51
N GLN A 257 -11.34 22.87 13.44
CA GLN A 257 -10.41 23.01 14.56
C GLN A 257 -10.14 24.47 14.93
N ASN A 258 -10.10 25.37 13.94
CA ASN A 258 -9.63 26.75 14.13
C ASN A 258 -10.74 27.82 14.00
N ALA A 259 -11.99 27.45 13.68
CA ALA A 259 -13.05 28.44 13.49
C ALA A 259 -13.37 29.21 14.78
N LYS A 260 -13.48 30.53 14.67
CA LYS A 260 -13.86 31.43 15.77
C LYS A 260 -15.35 31.81 15.75
N VAL A 261 -16.06 31.46 14.68
CA VAL A 261 -17.47 31.75 14.44
C VAL A 261 -18.29 30.46 14.36
N PRO A 262 -19.62 30.51 14.60
CA PRO A 262 -20.51 29.35 14.45
C PRO A 262 -20.44 28.71 13.05
N LEU A 263 -20.50 27.38 12.99
CA LEU A 263 -20.60 26.63 11.74
C LEU A 263 -21.94 25.90 11.65
N LEU A 264 -22.70 26.19 10.61
CA LEU A 264 -23.94 25.50 10.29
C LEU A 264 -23.73 24.53 9.13
N LEU A 265 -24.18 23.31 9.35
CA LEU A 265 -24.01 22.17 8.48
C LEU A 265 -25.39 21.76 8.00
N VAL A 266 -25.66 21.84 6.69
CA VAL A 266 -27.01 21.63 6.14
C VAL A 266 -27.07 20.42 5.22
N PRO A 267 -27.98 19.45 5.44
CA PRO A 267 -28.16 18.28 4.57
C PRO A 267 -28.55 18.68 3.14
N THR A 268 -28.08 17.90 2.17
CA THR A 268 -28.28 18.15 0.75
C THR A 268 -29.42 17.28 0.18
N ASP A 269 -30.67 17.75 0.24
CA ASP A 269 -31.84 17.04 -0.33
C ASP A 269 -31.98 17.32 -1.84
N MET A 270 -31.89 16.28 -2.68
CA MET A 270 -32.11 16.39 -4.14
C MET A 270 -33.57 16.06 -4.50
N PRO A 271 -34.27 16.85 -5.34
CA PRO A 271 -35.61 16.52 -5.83
C PRO A 271 -35.57 15.46 -6.96
N GLU A 272 -36.57 14.58 -6.95
CA GLU A 272 -36.67 13.36 -7.76
C GLU A 272 -36.92 13.54 -9.27
N ASP A 273 -37.12 14.77 -9.75
CA ASP A 273 -37.52 15.03 -11.14
C ASP A 273 -36.49 15.90 -11.89
N LEU A 274 -35.39 15.30 -12.34
CA LEU A 274 -34.55 15.89 -13.39
C LEU A 274 -34.75 15.12 -14.71
N PRO A 275 -35.06 15.82 -15.82
CA PRO A 275 -35.22 15.21 -17.13
C PRO A 275 -33.88 14.62 -17.59
N ASN A 276 -33.92 13.53 -18.36
CA ASN A 276 -32.78 12.87 -19.02
C ASN A 276 -31.65 13.86 -19.36
N LEU A 277 -30.66 13.95 -18.47
CA LEU A 277 -29.41 14.66 -18.72
C LEU A 277 -28.47 13.70 -19.46
N ASP A 278 -27.74 14.24 -20.43
CA ASP A 278 -26.91 13.51 -21.37
C ASP A 278 -25.97 12.49 -20.72
N ARG A 279 -25.74 11.37 -21.41
CA ARG A 279 -24.90 10.26 -20.93
C ARG A 279 -23.45 10.73 -20.76
N PRO A 280 -22.85 10.66 -19.56
CA PRO A 280 -21.43 10.95 -19.40
C PRO A 280 -20.58 9.88 -20.12
N THR A 281 -19.64 10.32 -20.96
CA THR A 281 -18.61 9.46 -21.56
C THR A 281 -17.41 9.42 -20.62
N VAL A 282 -16.92 8.22 -20.32
CA VAL A 282 -15.70 8.03 -19.51
C VAL A 282 -14.68 7.30 -20.38
N ALA A 283 -13.42 7.73 -20.31
CA ALA A 283 -12.37 7.11 -21.10
C ALA A 283 -11.87 5.82 -20.45
N ALA A 284 -11.53 4.85 -21.28
CA ALA A 284 -10.95 3.59 -20.86
C ALA A 284 -9.63 3.33 -21.58
N ALA A 285 -8.72 2.60 -20.94
CA ALA A 285 -7.46 2.18 -21.54
C ALA A 285 -7.71 1.17 -22.67
N ASP A 286 -6.86 1.21 -23.70
CA ASP A 286 -6.91 0.33 -24.85
C ASP A 286 -6.38 -1.07 -24.50
N VAL A 287 -6.94 -2.10 -25.14
CA VAL A 287 -6.64 -3.50 -24.83
C VAL A 287 -6.08 -4.21 -26.05
N PHE A 288 -4.97 -4.93 -25.89
CA PHE A 288 -4.43 -5.82 -26.93
C PHE A 288 -5.12 -7.17 -26.92
N VAL A 289 -5.48 -7.67 -28.10
CA VAL A 289 -6.20 -8.94 -28.29
C VAL A 289 -5.34 -9.84 -29.16
N PRO A 290 -4.69 -10.87 -28.60
CA PRO A 290 -3.73 -11.69 -29.33
C PRO A 290 -4.38 -12.78 -30.20
N SER A 291 -5.64 -13.16 -29.93
CA SER A 291 -6.43 -14.03 -30.80
C SER A 291 -7.93 -13.84 -30.54
N TYR A 292 -8.76 -13.97 -31.58
CA TYR A 292 -10.21 -13.74 -31.53
C TYR A 292 -11.03 -14.73 -30.67
N THR A 293 -10.36 -15.66 -29.98
CA THR A 293 -10.99 -16.75 -29.21
C THR A 293 -10.72 -16.67 -27.71
N GLU A 294 -9.94 -15.70 -27.23
CA GLU A 294 -9.68 -15.53 -25.80
C GLU A 294 -10.61 -14.49 -25.16
N LYS A 295 -10.88 -14.67 -23.87
CA LYS A 295 -11.67 -13.75 -23.07
C LYS A 295 -10.89 -12.46 -22.84
N ILE A 296 -11.55 -11.32 -23.01
CA ILE A 296 -10.96 -10.00 -22.74
C ILE A 296 -11.37 -9.55 -21.35
N ARG A 297 -10.37 -9.25 -20.50
CA ARG A 297 -10.58 -8.58 -19.22
C ARG A 297 -10.48 -7.07 -19.40
N VAL A 298 -11.53 -6.35 -19.00
CA VAL A 298 -11.59 -4.89 -19.06
C VAL A 298 -11.64 -4.38 -17.63
N PHE A 299 -10.69 -3.51 -17.28
CA PHE A 299 -10.71 -2.78 -16.02
C PHE A 299 -11.67 -1.61 -16.19
N ILE A 300 -12.68 -1.55 -15.32
CA ILE A 300 -13.63 -0.45 -15.31
C ILE A 300 -13.06 0.58 -14.36
N GLU A 301 -12.50 1.64 -14.92
CA GLU A 301 -11.95 2.73 -14.13
C GLU A 301 -13.08 3.39 -13.33
N SER A 302 -12.94 3.37 -12.01
CA SER A 302 -13.73 4.23 -11.14
C SER A 302 -13.20 5.64 -11.31
N ILE A 303 -14.05 6.58 -11.71
CA ILE A 303 -13.71 7.99 -11.54
C ILE A 303 -13.73 8.26 -10.03
N ASN A 304 -12.57 8.51 -9.43
CA ASN A 304 -12.46 9.03 -8.08
C ASN A 304 -12.80 10.52 -8.07
N LEU A 305 -14.09 10.82 -8.23
CA LEU A 305 -14.70 12.02 -7.68
C LEU A 305 -15.49 11.53 -6.47
N LEU A 306 -15.07 11.90 -5.26
CA LEU A 306 -15.60 11.42 -3.97
C LEU A 306 -17.13 11.22 -4.01
N GLY A 307 -17.53 9.97 -4.22
CA GLY A 307 -18.87 9.61 -4.68
C GLY A 307 -18.79 8.34 -5.53
N GLY A 308 -18.38 7.23 -4.91
CA GLY A 308 -18.04 6.00 -5.59
C GLY A 308 -19.10 5.55 -6.60
N VAL A 309 -18.73 5.60 -7.88
CA VAL A 309 -19.17 4.59 -8.85
C VAL A 309 -18.17 3.45 -8.76
N ALA A 310 -18.17 2.75 -7.62
CA ALA A 310 -17.56 1.44 -7.59
C ALA A 310 -18.51 0.52 -8.38
N PRO A 311 -18.07 -0.15 -9.45
CA PRO A 311 -18.92 -1.14 -10.06
C PRO A 311 -19.19 -2.21 -9.00
N LEU A 312 -20.47 -2.42 -8.65
CA LEU A 312 -20.84 -3.44 -7.69
C LEU A 312 -20.43 -4.80 -8.27
N ASP A 313 -19.77 -5.63 -7.46
CA ASP A 313 -19.69 -7.06 -7.75
C ASP A 313 -21.11 -7.55 -8.08
N GLU A 314 -21.24 -8.34 -9.15
CA GLU A 314 -22.52 -8.81 -9.72
C GLU A 314 -23.26 -7.83 -10.66
N THR A 315 -22.73 -6.63 -10.93
CA THR A 315 -23.28 -5.75 -11.99
C THR A 315 -23.08 -6.38 -13.36
N LYS A 316 -24.14 -6.58 -14.14
CA LYS A 316 -23.99 -7.05 -15.52
C LYS A 316 -23.61 -5.92 -16.47
N VAL A 317 -22.39 -5.99 -17.01
CA VAL A 317 -21.93 -5.18 -18.12
C VAL A 317 -22.29 -5.87 -19.42
N ARG A 318 -22.79 -5.10 -20.39
CA ARG A 318 -23.01 -5.58 -21.76
C ARG A 318 -21.88 -5.12 -22.65
N PHE A 319 -21.41 -5.98 -23.53
CA PHE A 319 -20.40 -5.63 -24.52
C PHE A 319 -21.16 -5.35 -25.82
N VAL A 320 -21.09 -4.13 -26.36
CA VAL A 320 -21.94 -3.67 -27.48
C VAL A 320 -21.10 -2.99 -28.56
N THR A 321 -21.28 -3.38 -29.83
CA THR A 321 -20.58 -2.82 -30.98
C THR A 321 -21.53 -2.57 -32.14
N GLY A 322 -21.43 -1.41 -32.80
CA GLY A 322 -22.31 -1.07 -33.93
C GLY A 322 -23.80 -1.11 -33.59
N GLY A 323 -24.17 -0.96 -32.31
CA GLY A 323 -25.54 -1.10 -31.82
C GLY A 323 -25.99 -2.53 -31.48
N GLU A 324 -25.15 -3.55 -31.68
CA GLU A 324 -25.45 -4.95 -31.36
C GLU A 324 -24.78 -5.40 -30.06
N VAL A 325 -25.53 -6.09 -29.19
CA VAL A 325 -25.01 -6.69 -27.94
C VAL A 325 -24.29 -8.00 -28.27
N LEU A 326 -23.00 -8.07 -27.96
CA LEU A 326 -22.13 -9.24 -28.19
C LEU A 326 -22.12 -10.22 -27.02
N GLY A 327 -22.31 -9.75 -25.79
CA GLY A 327 -22.26 -10.58 -24.59
C GLY A 327 -22.59 -9.81 -23.32
N GLU A 328 -22.80 -10.54 -22.22
CA GLU A 328 -22.97 -9.97 -20.87
C GLU A 328 -21.93 -10.60 -19.91
N SER A 329 -21.30 -9.81 -19.06
CA SER A 329 -20.46 -10.29 -17.96
C SER A 329 -20.81 -9.58 -16.67
N ALA A 330 -20.76 -10.30 -15.56
CA ALA A 330 -20.73 -9.66 -14.25
C ALA A 330 -19.41 -8.91 -14.06
N VAL A 331 -19.45 -7.77 -13.38
CA VAL A 331 -18.26 -7.14 -12.79
C VAL A 331 -17.87 -7.93 -11.54
N ARG A 332 -16.58 -8.18 -11.39
CA ARG A 332 -15.96 -8.75 -10.19
C ARG A 332 -14.71 -7.93 -9.90
N ARG A 333 -14.56 -7.41 -8.68
CA ARG A 333 -13.41 -6.64 -8.19
C ARG A 333 -12.95 -5.54 -9.17
N GLY A 334 -13.89 -4.80 -9.75
CA GLY A 334 -13.58 -3.71 -10.68
C GLY A 334 -13.30 -4.10 -12.14
N TYR A 335 -13.38 -5.39 -12.50
CA TYR A 335 -13.18 -5.86 -13.88
C TYR A 335 -14.37 -6.66 -14.41
N ALA A 336 -14.58 -6.62 -15.73
CA ALA A 336 -15.54 -7.47 -16.43
C ALA A 336 -14.82 -8.28 -17.53
N GLU A 337 -15.26 -9.51 -17.76
CA GLU A 337 -14.60 -10.43 -18.69
C GLU A 337 -15.59 -10.93 -19.75
N ALA A 338 -15.30 -10.72 -21.03
CA ALA A 338 -16.15 -11.23 -22.11
C ALA A 338 -15.39 -11.83 -23.27
N GLU A 339 -16.01 -12.84 -23.89
CA GLU A 339 -15.62 -13.39 -25.17
C GLU A 339 -16.25 -12.57 -26.29
N LEU A 340 -15.46 -12.18 -27.30
CA LEU A 340 -15.90 -11.22 -28.30
C LEU A 340 -15.70 -11.77 -29.70
N GLY A 341 -16.81 -12.19 -30.30
CA GLY A 341 -16.87 -12.74 -31.66
C GLY A 341 -16.61 -11.71 -32.77
N GLY A 342 -15.42 -11.11 -32.82
CA GLY A 342 -14.89 -10.43 -34.01
C GLY A 342 -15.45 -9.03 -34.32
N ARG A 343 -16.12 -8.35 -33.39
CA ARG A 343 -16.64 -6.96 -33.58
C ARG A 343 -16.17 -6.03 -32.45
N ARG A 344 -15.92 -4.74 -32.75
CA ARG A 344 -15.11 -3.81 -31.91
C ARG A 344 -15.93 -2.68 -31.26
N GLY A 345 -15.85 -2.51 -29.94
CA GLY A 345 -16.50 -1.43 -29.16
C GLY A 345 -17.36 -1.97 -28.00
N PHE A 346 -17.57 -1.14 -26.95
CA PHE A 346 -18.21 -1.55 -25.68
C PHE A 346 -19.05 -0.44 -25.03
N LEU A 347 -20.01 -0.82 -24.16
CA LEU A 347 -20.89 0.10 -23.41
C LEU A 347 -21.18 -0.44 -22.00
N GLY A 348 -20.66 0.18 -20.94
CA GLY A 348 -20.92 -0.21 -19.55
C GLY A 348 -22.25 0.31 -18.98
N PHE A 349 -22.79 -0.36 -17.96
CA PHE A 349 -23.92 0.16 -17.16
C PHE A 349 -23.58 0.03 -15.67
N GLY A 350 -23.98 1.01 -14.85
CA GLY A 350 -23.84 0.97 -13.39
C GLY A 350 -25.14 1.36 -12.67
N ARG A 351 -25.30 0.91 -11.42
CA ARG A 351 -26.37 1.34 -10.49
C ARG A 351 -25.75 2.08 -9.32
N THR A 352 -26.42 3.12 -8.81
CA THR A 352 -26.21 3.58 -7.43
C THR A 352 -27.03 2.70 -6.48
N ARG A 353 -26.57 2.52 -5.23
CA ARG A 353 -27.26 1.69 -4.22
C ARG A 353 -28.06 2.60 -3.29
N ASP A 354 -29.34 2.26 -3.05
CA ASP A 354 -30.12 2.74 -1.91
C ASP A 354 -29.90 1.80 -0.72
N ASP A 355 -30.13 2.29 0.49
CA ASP A 355 -29.91 1.54 1.74
C ASP A 355 -31.16 0.80 2.25
N THR A 356 -32.21 0.57 1.46
CA THR A 356 -33.43 -0.13 1.96
C THR A 356 -33.69 -1.50 1.35
N GLY A 357 -33.00 -1.89 0.27
CA GLY A 357 -33.13 -3.25 -0.28
C GLY A 357 -34.48 -3.57 -0.94
N GLU A 358 -35.43 -2.63 -0.96
CA GLU A 358 -36.73 -2.79 -1.64
C GLU A 358 -37.07 -1.58 -2.52
N GLY A 359 -36.33 -1.39 -3.63
CA GLY A 359 -36.93 -0.82 -4.85
C GLY A 359 -36.23 0.35 -5.55
N LYS A 360 -35.42 0.00 -6.56
CA LYS A 360 -35.17 0.70 -7.84
C LYS A 360 -34.71 2.16 -7.81
N LEU A 361 -33.39 2.36 -7.69
CA LEU A 361 -32.69 3.59 -8.13
C LEU A 361 -32.33 3.60 -9.63
N PRO A 362 -32.20 4.79 -10.25
CA PRO A 362 -32.00 4.96 -11.68
C PRO A 362 -30.60 4.49 -12.14
N VAL A 363 -30.58 3.88 -13.33
CA VAL A 363 -29.36 3.46 -14.03
C VAL A 363 -28.79 4.67 -14.78
N TRP A 364 -27.59 5.12 -14.42
CA TRP A 364 -26.80 5.98 -15.31
C TRP A 364 -26.18 5.12 -16.41
N GLY A 365 -26.41 5.49 -17.68
CA GLY A 365 -25.67 4.92 -18.79
C GLY A 365 -24.29 5.57 -18.86
N LEU A 366 -23.24 4.81 -18.55
CA LEU A 366 -21.84 5.26 -18.67
C LEU A 366 -21.28 4.72 -19.99
N GLU A 367 -21.00 5.61 -20.93
CA GLU A 367 -20.38 5.21 -22.20
C GLU A 367 -18.86 5.11 -22.04
N ASN A 368 -18.35 3.89 -21.80
CA ASN A 368 -16.92 3.59 -21.77
C ASN A 368 -16.40 3.22 -23.16
N LYS A 369 -15.60 4.09 -23.78
CA LYS A 369 -14.99 3.84 -25.08
C LYS A 369 -13.52 3.42 -24.93
N PHE A 370 -13.19 2.22 -25.42
CA PHE A 370 -11.80 1.79 -25.62
C PHE A 370 -11.64 1.11 -26.98
N ALA A 371 -10.40 1.09 -27.50
CA ALA A 371 -10.07 0.32 -28.69
C ALA A 371 -9.57 -1.07 -28.29
N ALA A 372 -10.26 -2.11 -28.77
CA ALA A 372 -9.68 -3.45 -28.85
C ALA A 372 -8.76 -3.51 -30.07
N MET A 373 -7.47 -3.70 -29.82
CA MET A 373 -6.43 -3.78 -30.84
C MET A 373 -6.13 -5.25 -31.13
N ASP A 374 -6.59 -5.72 -32.29
CA ASP A 374 -6.02 -6.95 -32.86
C ASP A 374 -4.60 -6.61 -33.30
N ALA A 375 -3.62 -7.20 -32.64
CA ALA A 375 -2.24 -6.97 -32.98
C ALA A 375 -1.86 -7.62 -34.33
N GLY A 376 -2.59 -8.65 -34.78
CA GLY A 376 -2.29 -9.37 -36.04
C GLY A 376 -0.78 -9.60 -36.22
N ASP A 377 -0.25 -9.16 -37.36
CA ASP A 377 1.19 -9.09 -37.65
C ASP A 377 1.82 -7.71 -37.35
N ALA A 378 1.04 -6.73 -36.86
CA ALA A 378 1.48 -5.36 -36.65
C ALA A 378 2.35 -5.24 -35.40
N ARG A 379 3.56 -4.67 -35.56
CA ARG A 379 4.57 -4.58 -34.50
C ARG A 379 4.27 -3.43 -33.54
N VAL A 380 4.24 -3.71 -32.24
CA VAL A 380 3.92 -2.74 -31.18
C VAL A 380 5.19 -2.13 -30.61
N ILE A 381 5.24 -0.80 -30.45
CA ILE A 381 6.31 -0.12 -29.71
C ILE A 381 5.71 0.48 -28.45
N LEU A 382 6.14 -0.03 -27.30
CA LEU A 382 5.65 0.40 -25.99
C LEU A 382 6.53 1.53 -25.45
N PHE A 383 5.94 2.60 -24.94
CA PHE A 383 6.72 3.70 -24.36
C PHE A 383 6.11 4.21 -23.04
N ASP A 384 6.95 4.79 -22.19
CA ASP A 384 6.54 5.34 -20.90
C ASP A 384 5.57 6.54 -21.09
N ALA A 385 4.36 6.48 -20.52
CA ALA A 385 3.39 7.57 -20.60
C ALA A 385 3.85 8.87 -19.89
N ARG A 386 4.91 8.81 -19.08
CA ARG A 386 5.48 9.93 -18.33
C ARG A 386 6.60 10.67 -19.06
N LEU A 387 6.91 10.29 -20.31
CA LEU A 387 7.80 11.08 -21.16
C LEU A 387 7.32 12.54 -21.23
N ARG A 388 8.24 13.51 -21.28
CA ARG A 388 7.91 14.95 -21.35
C ARG A 388 7.26 15.29 -22.69
N ASP A 389 6.51 16.38 -22.75
CA ASP A 389 5.78 16.77 -23.97
C ASP A 389 6.71 16.99 -25.18
N GLU A 390 7.93 17.49 -24.95
CA GLU A 390 8.97 17.62 -25.99
C GLU A 390 9.42 16.26 -26.55
N GLU A 391 9.53 15.25 -25.69
CA GLU A 391 9.94 13.89 -26.03
C GLU A 391 8.82 13.14 -26.75
N ILE A 392 7.58 13.30 -26.29
CA ILE A 392 6.39 12.79 -26.95
C ILE A 392 6.25 13.43 -28.35
N GLY A 393 6.43 14.74 -28.47
CA GLY A 393 6.41 15.44 -29.75
C GLY A 393 7.53 15.00 -30.69
N TRP A 394 8.70 14.66 -30.15
CA TRP A 394 9.78 14.06 -30.92
C TRP A 394 9.43 12.64 -31.40
N LEU A 395 8.91 11.78 -30.52
CA LEU A 395 8.47 10.43 -30.85
C LEU A 395 7.39 10.45 -31.93
N ARG A 396 6.41 11.35 -31.83
CA ARG A 396 5.35 11.51 -32.82
C ARG A 396 5.90 11.68 -34.24
N ARG A 397 6.87 12.59 -34.41
CA ARG A 397 7.51 12.84 -35.72
C ARG A 397 8.25 11.61 -36.26
N ARG A 398 8.79 10.77 -35.38
CA ARG A 398 9.42 9.50 -35.80
C ARG A 398 8.40 8.46 -36.23
N PHE A 399 7.26 8.37 -35.53
CA PHE A 399 6.18 7.47 -35.91
C PHE A 399 5.54 7.83 -37.26
N ASP A 400 5.60 9.10 -37.72
CA ASP A 400 5.21 9.47 -39.09
C ASP A 400 6.05 8.75 -40.16
N GLU A 401 7.30 8.40 -39.85
CA GLU A 401 8.20 7.68 -40.75
C GLU A 401 7.97 6.14 -40.71
N MET A 402 7.09 5.64 -39.83
CA MET A 402 6.93 4.21 -39.49
C MET A 402 5.46 3.76 -39.50
N PRO A 403 4.76 3.82 -40.65
CA PRO A 403 3.31 3.66 -40.70
C PRO A 403 2.79 2.28 -40.29
N ASP A 404 3.60 1.20 -40.36
CA ASP A 404 3.13 -0.15 -39.99
C ASP A 404 3.35 -0.50 -38.50
N ARG A 405 3.78 0.44 -37.66
CA ARG A 405 4.09 0.22 -36.23
C ARG A 405 3.07 0.92 -35.37
N ILE A 406 2.67 0.27 -34.28
CA ILE A 406 1.65 0.81 -33.37
C ILE A 406 2.35 1.43 -32.15
N PRO A 407 2.36 2.77 -32.02
CA PRO A 407 2.81 3.43 -30.79
C PRO A 407 1.78 3.20 -29.67
N ALA A 408 2.22 2.64 -28.54
CA ALA A 408 1.39 2.45 -27.35
C ALA A 408 2.07 3.03 -26.10
N ALA A 409 1.42 4.00 -25.46
CA ALA A 409 1.85 4.52 -24.17
C ALA A 409 1.42 3.54 -23.06
N LEU A 410 2.31 3.21 -22.14
CA LEU A 410 1.97 2.45 -20.93
C LEU A 410 1.76 3.41 -19.76
N ARG A 411 0.54 3.44 -19.23
CA ARG A 411 0.22 4.05 -17.93
C ARG A 411 0.70 3.12 -16.83
N MET A 412 1.59 3.58 -15.97
CA MET A 412 2.22 2.75 -14.94
C MET A 412 1.47 2.81 -13.61
N HIS A 413 0.99 3.98 -13.20
CA HIS A 413 0.27 4.16 -11.94
C HIS A 413 -1.22 4.39 -12.16
N SER A 414 -2.03 3.80 -11.30
CA SER A 414 -3.47 4.00 -11.21
C SER A 414 -3.85 5.44 -10.89
N ASP A 415 -2.96 6.22 -10.28
CA ASP A 415 -3.20 7.64 -9.99
C ASP A 415 -2.94 8.56 -11.20
N ASP A 416 -2.22 8.10 -12.23
CA ASP A 416 -1.97 8.92 -13.43
C ASP A 416 -3.25 9.00 -14.28
N ALA A 417 -3.87 10.17 -14.41
CA ALA A 417 -5.17 10.28 -15.07
C ALA A 417 -5.10 9.90 -16.57
N LEU A 418 -5.90 8.90 -16.97
CA LEU A 418 -5.90 8.40 -18.35
C LEU A 418 -6.26 9.50 -19.37
N MET A 419 -7.15 10.43 -18.98
CA MET A 419 -7.54 11.55 -19.83
C MET A 419 -6.41 12.52 -20.07
N GLU A 420 -5.68 12.89 -19.03
CA GLU A 420 -4.51 13.76 -19.14
C GLU A 420 -3.44 13.13 -20.03
N ILE A 421 -3.17 11.83 -19.88
CA ILE A 421 -2.23 11.12 -20.76
C ILE A 421 -2.69 11.19 -22.23
N ARG A 422 -3.99 10.94 -22.51
CA ARG A 422 -4.52 10.99 -23.88
C ARG A 422 -4.49 12.40 -24.46
N GLU A 423 -4.86 13.41 -23.67
CA GLU A 423 -4.83 14.82 -24.08
C GLU A 423 -3.41 15.27 -24.41
N ARG A 424 -2.42 14.93 -23.58
CA ARG A 424 -1.00 15.19 -23.85
C ARG A 424 -0.54 14.57 -25.16
N LEU A 425 -0.93 13.33 -25.44
CA LEU A 425 -0.61 12.66 -26.71
C LEU A 425 -1.32 13.31 -27.91
N ILE A 426 -2.59 13.73 -27.77
CA ILE A 426 -3.33 14.44 -28.82
C ILE A 426 -2.68 15.78 -29.13
N ASN A 427 -2.33 16.55 -28.09
CA ASN A 427 -1.65 17.84 -28.21
C ASN A 427 -0.27 17.70 -28.88
N ALA A 428 0.42 16.58 -28.64
CA ALA A 428 1.66 16.25 -29.33
C ALA A 428 1.46 15.77 -30.79
N GLY A 429 0.22 15.61 -31.25
CA GLY A 429 -0.15 15.33 -32.64
C GLY A 429 -0.55 13.87 -32.93
N PHE A 430 -0.72 13.00 -31.93
CA PHE A 430 -1.23 11.65 -32.14
C PHE A 430 -2.75 11.69 -32.42
N GLU A 431 -3.18 11.39 -33.64
CA GLU A 431 -4.61 11.42 -34.02
C GLU A 431 -5.47 10.38 -33.27
N ARG A 432 -4.85 9.24 -32.89
CA ARG A 432 -5.51 8.13 -32.18
C ARG A 432 -4.56 7.55 -31.13
N PRO A 433 -4.32 8.25 -30.02
CA PRO A 433 -3.38 7.78 -29.00
C PRO A 433 -3.81 6.42 -28.47
N ARG A 434 -2.85 5.47 -28.38
CA ARG A 434 -3.06 4.19 -27.71
C ARG A 434 -2.47 4.27 -26.32
N VAL A 435 -3.30 4.08 -25.31
CA VAL A 435 -2.87 4.10 -23.92
C VAL A 435 -3.28 2.79 -23.28
N VAL A 436 -2.32 1.99 -22.87
CA VAL A 436 -2.52 0.70 -22.20
C VAL A 436 -2.20 0.87 -20.73
N ASP A 437 -2.98 0.23 -19.86
CA ASP A 437 -2.77 0.28 -18.42
C ASP A 437 -1.90 -0.89 -17.95
N ALA A 438 -0.87 -0.62 -17.15
CA ALA A 438 -0.01 -1.66 -16.59
C ALA A 438 -0.82 -2.68 -15.78
N ARG A 439 -1.89 -2.27 -15.08
CA ARG A 439 -2.80 -3.18 -14.37
C ARG A 439 -3.48 -4.18 -15.30
N GLN A 440 -3.84 -3.74 -16.50
CA GLN A 440 -4.44 -4.61 -17.52
C GLN A 440 -3.47 -5.66 -18.02
N VAL A 441 -2.23 -5.24 -18.28
CA VAL A 441 -1.20 -6.11 -18.84
C VAL A 441 -0.65 -7.06 -17.78
N LEU A 442 -0.27 -6.53 -16.62
CA LEU A 442 0.34 -7.26 -15.52
C LEU A 442 -0.68 -7.97 -14.63
N GLU A 443 -1.98 -7.74 -14.86
CA GLU A 443 -3.09 -8.28 -14.09
C GLU A 443 -3.04 -7.93 -12.60
N GLN A 444 -2.61 -6.68 -12.32
CA GLN A 444 -2.48 -6.14 -10.96
C GLN A 444 -3.74 -5.35 -10.58
N LEU A 445 -4.15 -5.45 -9.31
CA LEU A 445 -5.34 -4.75 -8.81
C LEU A 445 -5.06 -3.26 -8.57
N ASP A 446 -3.83 -2.93 -8.17
CA ASP A 446 -3.37 -1.56 -7.98
C ASP A 446 -1.87 -1.46 -8.25
N THR A 447 -1.44 -0.31 -8.76
CA THR A 447 -0.03 0.01 -9.01
C THR A 447 0.41 1.31 -8.33
N SER A 448 -0.45 1.91 -7.50
CA SER A 448 -0.14 3.10 -6.68
C SER A 448 1.00 2.83 -5.69
N ASP A 449 1.03 1.63 -5.11
CA ASP A 449 1.98 1.25 -4.05
C ASP A 449 3.38 0.90 -4.60
N ILE A 450 3.55 0.96 -5.93
CA ILE A 450 4.83 0.71 -6.58
C ILE A 450 5.61 2.03 -6.62
N PRO A 451 6.88 2.08 -6.16
CA PRO A 451 7.67 3.31 -6.22
C PRO A 451 7.80 3.85 -7.67
N ARG A 452 7.55 5.15 -7.89
CA ARG A 452 7.60 5.76 -9.23
C ARG A 452 8.95 5.58 -9.95
N GLY A 453 10.04 5.42 -9.19
CA GLY A 453 11.39 5.16 -9.68
C GLY A 453 11.60 3.80 -10.39
N VAL A 454 10.69 2.82 -10.25
CA VAL A 454 10.81 1.51 -10.90
C VAL A 454 10.09 1.42 -12.25
N GLY A 455 9.62 2.52 -12.82
CA GLY A 455 8.81 2.49 -14.05
C GLY A 455 9.43 1.79 -15.27
N ARG A 456 10.77 1.81 -15.41
CA ARG A 456 11.46 1.03 -16.48
C ARG A 456 11.19 -0.48 -16.37
N LEU A 457 11.07 -1.00 -15.15
CA LEU A 457 10.81 -2.40 -14.86
C LEU A 457 9.36 -2.76 -15.13
N ILE A 458 8.42 -1.90 -14.74
CA ILE A 458 7.00 -2.04 -15.06
C ILE A 458 6.82 -2.12 -16.58
N LEU A 459 7.51 -1.25 -17.32
CA LEU A 459 7.48 -1.21 -18.78
C LEU A 459 8.01 -2.51 -19.42
N ALA A 460 9.14 -3.02 -18.92
CA ALA A 460 9.74 -4.27 -19.38
C ALA A 460 8.85 -5.49 -19.05
N ARG A 461 8.30 -5.56 -17.83
CA ARG A 461 7.35 -6.59 -17.39
C ARG A 461 6.11 -6.59 -18.27
N ALA A 462 5.55 -5.41 -18.55
CA ALA A 462 4.37 -5.28 -19.39
C ALA A 462 4.65 -5.76 -20.81
N ALA A 463 5.80 -5.36 -21.39
CA ALA A 463 6.21 -5.84 -22.70
C ALA A 463 6.39 -7.37 -22.76
N SER A 464 7.08 -7.95 -21.76
CA SER A 464 7.26 -9.40 -21.65
C SER A 464 5.92 -10.13 -21.53
N ARG A 465 5.01 -9.62 -20.71
CA ARG A 465 3.66 -10.18 -20.52
C ARG A 465 2.83 -10.11 -21.80
N LEU A 466 2.83 -8.98 -22.52
CA LEU A 466 2.18 -8.84 -23.83
C LEU A 466 2.74 -9.83 -24.87
N ARG A 467 4.06 -10.01 -24.94
CA ARG A 467 4.68 -11.03 -25.81
C ARG A 467 4.27 -12.44 -25.41
N SER A 468 4.21 -12.72 -24.11
CA SER A 468 3.68 -13.98 -23.61
C SER A 468 2.23 -14.18 -24.05
N GLN A 469 1.44 -13.13 -24.23
CA GLN A 469 0.09 -13.26 -24.73
C GLN A 469 0.03 -13.41 -26.26
N GLY A 470 1.12 -13.19 -27.00
CA GLY A 470 1.15 -13.30 -28.46
C GLY A 470 1.21 -11.95 -29.19
N VAL A 471 1.33 -10.83 -28.46
CA VAL A 471 1.48 -9.49 -29.04
C VAL A 471 2.96 -9.25 -29.43
N PRO A 472 3.27 -8.90 -30.69
CA PRO A 472 4.65 -8.69 -31.16
C PRO A 472 5.19 -7.31 -30.72
N VAL A 473 5.52 -7.16 -29.43
CA VAL A 473 6.12 -5.93 -28.88
C VAL A 473 7.56 -5.79 -29.34
N GLU A 474 7.84 -5.01 -30.38
CA GLU A 474 9.14 -4.90 -31.04
C GLU A 474 10.18 -4.18 -30.18
N ALA A 475 9.80 -3.07 -29.54
CA ALA A 475 10.71 -2.28 -28.73
C ALA A 475 9.99 -1.60 -27.55
N VAL A 476 10.81 -1.20 -26.58
CA VAL A 476 10.38 -0.53 -25.35
C VAL A 476 11.20 0.76 -25.18
N ILE A 477 10.52 1.91 -24.98
CA ILE A 477 11.15 3.24 -24.86
C ILE A 477 10.88 3.84 -23.48
N HIS A 478 11.93 4.24 -22.76
CA HIS A 478 11.81 4.83 -21.42
C HIS A 478 12.70 6.08 -21.21
N LEU A 479 12.48 6.77 -20.08
CA LEU A 479 13.25 7.93 -19.62
C LEU A 479 14.70 7.56 -19.26
N SER A 480 15.68 8.41 -19.62
CA SER A 480 17.09 8.21 -19.24
C SER A 480 17.32 8.44 -17.72
N PRO A 481 18.33 7.81 -17.10
CA PRO A 481 18.62 7.96 -15.67
C PRO A 481 18.89 9.40 -15.23
N GLU A 482 19.56 10.20 -16.05
CA GLU A 482 19.92 11.60 -15.76
C GLU A 482 18.68 12.52 -15.68
N HIS A 483 17.65 12.22 -16.49
CA HIS A 483 16.36 12.93 -16.42
C HIS A 483 15.46 12.42 -15.29
N ARG A 484 15.64 11.18 -14.83
CA ARG A 484 14.95 10.64 -13.65
C ARG A 484 15.36 11.40 -12.39
N GLU A 485 16.66 11.67 -12.21
CA GLU A 485 17.14 12.49 -11.08
C GLU A 485 16.57 13.92 -11.10
N SER A 486 16.28 14.47 -12.28
CA SER A 486 15.64 15.78 -12.40
C SER A 486 14.16 15.76 -12.01
N LEU A 487 13.43 14.69 -12.32
CA LEU A 487 12.05 14.49 -11.89
C LEU A 487 11.97 14.24 -10.38
N GLU A 488 12.84 13.36 -9.86
CA GLU A 488 12.93 13.08 -8.42
C GLU A 488 13.40 14.32 -7.64
N ARG A 489 14.29 15.16 -8.19
CA ARG A 489 14.64 16.47 -7.61
C ARG A 489 13.49 17.46 -7.69
N SER A 490 12.73 17.50 -8.77
CA SER A 490 11.56 18.38 -8.90
C SER A 490 10.49 18.01 -7.88
N GLU A 491 10.21 16.70 -7.74
CA GLU A 491 9.28 16.15 -6.74
C GLU A 491 9.80 16.35 -5.30
N ALA A 492 11.12 16.28 -5.08
CA ALA A 492 11.74 16.56 -3.78
C ALA A 492 11.82 18.06 -3.45
N LEU A 493 11.97 18.93 -4.45
CA LEU A 493 11.93 20.40 -4.34
C LEU A 493 10.49 20.87 -4.07
N GLU A 494 9.49 20.21 -4.65
CA GLU A 494 8.08 20.42 -4.29
C GLU A 494 7.74 19.89 -2.88
N ALA A 495 8.58 19.02 -2.30
CA ALA A 495 8.47 18.53 -0.92
C ALA A 495 9.32 19.32 0.09
N HIS A 496 10.03 20.38 -0.33
CA HIS A 496 10.75 21.30 0.56
C HIS A 496 10.24 22.72 0.36
N ASP A 497 9.43 23.18 1.30
CA ASP A 497 9.00 24.57 1.41
C ASP A 497 10.22 25.46 1.74
N PRO A 498 10.59 26.44 0.90
CA PRO A 498 11.74 27.31 1.11
C PRO A 498 11.36 28.45 2.07
N THR A 499 11.12 28.14 3.35
CA THR A 499 10.82 29.18 4.36
C THR A 499 11.67 29.14 5.64
N ASP A 500 12.75 28.35 5.69
CA ASP A 500 13.73 28.43 6.78
C ASP A 500 15.13 28.86 6.28
N ALA A 501 15.16 29.89 5.45
CA ALA A 501 16.37 30.66 5.18
C ALA A 501 16.09 32.14 5.40
N GLU A 502 16.27 32.61 6.64
CA GLU A 502 16.87 33.91 6.93
C GLU A 502 17.00 34.12 8.45
N LEU A 503 18.24 34.05 8.95
CA LEU A 503 18.89 35.11 9.74
C LEU A 503 20.22 34.59 10.29
N GLU A 504 21.31 34.85 9.56
CA GLU A 504 22.52 35.43 10.15
C GLU A 504 23.38 36.05 9.04
N THR A 505 23.20 37.36 8.84
CA THR A 505 24.14 38.21 8.14
C THR A 505 25.32 38.52 9.06
N SER A 506 26.51 38.04 8.71
CA SER A 506 27.77 38.82 8.65
C SER A 506 28.96 37.85 8.74
N ASP A 507 29.68 37.68 7.64
CA ASP A 507 31.10 38.00 7.58
C ASP A 507 31.62 37.85 6.15
N GLU A 508 31.98 38.99 5.57
CA GLU A 508 32.80 39.12 4.38
C GLU A 508 34.21 38.58 4.69
N GLU A 509 34.56 37.35 4.28
CA GLU A 509 35.95 36.91 4.03
C GLU A 509 36.01 35.42 3.64
N ALA A 510 35.78 35.09 2.37
CA ALA A 510 36.30 33.85 1.73
C ALA A 510 36.06 33.82 0.21
N ALA A 511 36.34 34.91 -0.49
CA ALA A 511 36.40 34.93 -1.95
C ALA A 511 37.85 34.73 -2.42
N THR A 512 38.41 33.54 -2.19
CA THR A 512 39.63 33.09 -2.90
C THR A 512 39.81 31.60 -2.73
N GLU A 513 40.18 30.94 -3.84
CA GLU A 513 40.61 29.53 -3.96
C GLU A 513 39.52 28.46 -4.17
N LEU A 514 38.93 28.48 -5.38
CA LEU A 514 38.49 27.26 -6.07
C LEU A 514 38.99 27.29 -7.51
N SER A 515 40.28 27.02 -7.66
CA SER A 515 40.87 26.54 -8.90
C SER A 515 41.85 25.43 -8.55
N THR A 516 41.40 24.18 -8.54
CA THR A 516 42.25 23.05 -8.95
C THR A 516 41.36 21.89 -9.37
N GLU A 517 41.61 21.50 -10.60
CA GLU A 517 41.16 20.32 -11.32
C GLU A 517 41.15 19.05 -10.45
N SER A 518 40.04 18.33 -10.44
CA SER A 518 40.06 16.87 -10.41
C SER A 518 39.34 16.37 -11.66
N SER A 519 40.13 15.97 -12.65
CA SER A 519 39.70 15.20 -13.80
C SER A 519 39.14 13.85 -13.33
N VAL A 520 37.82 13.72 -13.22
CA VAL A 520 37.17 12.42 -13.23
C VAL A 520 36.97 12.05 -14.70
N ASP A 521 37.65 10.98 -15.11
CA ASP A 521 37.58 10.37 -16.43
C ASP A 521 36.14 9.89 -16.72
N PRO A 522 35.44 10.48 -17.72
CA PRO A 522 34.07 10.10 -18.06
C PRO A 522 33.95 8.69 -18.66
N SER A 523 35.05 7.96 -18.88
CA SER A 523 35.05 6.65 -19.53
C SER A 523 34.88 5.44 -18.59
N SER A 524 34.62 5.65 -17.29
CA SER A 524 34.53 4.56 -16.29
C SER A 524 33.12 4.02 -16.01
N TYR A 525 32.07 4.55 -16.64
CA TYR A 525 30.67 4.14 -16.42
C TYR A 525 30.01 3.42 -17.63
N GLU A 526 30.80 2.89 -18.56
CA GLU A 526 30.30 1.92 -19.54
C GLU A 526 30.62 0.48 -19.10
N ARG A 527 29.80 -0.06 -18.20
CA ARG A 527 29.59 -1.52 -18.11
C ARG A 527 28.12 -1.82 -18.31
N THR A 528 27.82 -2.12 -19.56
CA THR A 528 26.61 -2.77 -20.07
C THR A 528 26.40 -4.16 -19.48
N HIS A 529 25.15 -4.54 -19.17
CA HIS A 529 24.41 -5.81 -19.43
C HIS A 529 23.18 -5.93 -18.49
N PRO A 530 22.11 -6.75 -18.75
CA PRO A 530 21.86 -7.71 -19.83
C PRO A 530 20.43 -7.66 -20.40
N ILE A 531 19.84 -6.49 -20.64
CA ILE A 531 18.50 -6.44 -21.23
C ILE A 531 18.48 -6.96 -22.71
N ARG A 532 19.63 -7.05 -23.36
CA ARG A 532 19.78 -7.51 -24.75
C ARG A 532 19.55 -9.01 -24.95
N GLU A 533 19.63 -9.83 -23.91
CA GLU A 533 19.51 -11.30 -24.07
C GLU A 533 18.06 -11.80 -24.14
N LEU A 534 17.08 -10.93 -23.88
CA LEU A 534 15.65 -11.23 -23.91
C LEU A 534 15.02 -11.18 -25.32
N GLY A 535 15.81 -10.87 -26.35
CA GLY A 535 15.28 -10.49 -27.67
C GLY A 535 14.38 -9.24 -27.61
N LEU A 536 14.53 -8.43 -26.55
CA LEU A 536 13.85 -7.16 -26.33
C LEU A 536 14.84 -6.02 -26.61
N THR A 537 14.65 -5.28 -27.69
CA THR A 537 15.38 -4.05 -27.95
C THR A 537 14.90 -2.94 -27.03
N HIS A 538 15.69 -2.63 -25.99
CA HIS A 538 15.43 -1.54 -25.06
C HIS A 538 16.32 -0.35 -25.39
N TRP A 539 15.72 0.85 -25.37
CA TRP A 539 16.41 2.08 -25.74
C TRP A 539 15.97 3.24 -24.86
N THR A 540 16.93 4.05 -24.43
CA THR A 540 16.63 5.36 -23.85
C THR A 540 16.29 6.36 -24.96
N ILE A 541 15.49 7.38 -24.64
CA ILE A 541 15.16 8.44 -25.63
C ILE A 541 16.41 9.10 -26.24
N GLU A 542 17.50 9.21 -25.48
CA GLU A 542 18.79 9.75 -25.93
C GLU A 542 19.47 8.83 -26.95
N GLU A 543 19.48 7.52 -26.71
CA GLU A 543 20.00 6.55 -27.68
C GLU A 543 19.19 6.57 -28.98
N VAL A 544 17.86 6.77 -28.91
CA VAL A 544 17.03 6.94 -30.12
C VAL A 544 17.29 8.29 -30.80
N ARG A 545 17.66 9.35 -30.07
CA ARG A 545 18.05 10.65 -30.66
C ARG A 545 19.37 10.59 -31.42
N VAL A 546 20.34 9.81 -30.90
CA VAL A 546 21.68 9.68 -31.49
C VAL A 546 21.67 8.87 -32.78
N ARG A 547 20.76 7.89 -32.92
CA ARG A 547 20.63 7.08 -34.14
C ARG A 547 19.67 7.73 -35.13
N SER A 548 19.99 7.72 -36.42
CA SER A 548 19.01 8.14 -37.43
C SER A 548 17.87 7.11 -37.53
N ALA A 549 16.66 7.56 -37.87
CA ALA A 549 15.49 6.67 -38.00
C ALA A 549 15.74 5.49 -38.97
N LYS A 550 16.54 5.69 -40.03
CA LYS A 550 16.93 4.62 -40.96
C LYS A 550 17.86 3.58 -40.33
N GLU A 551 18.85 4.00 -39.54
CA GLU A 551 19.77 3.10 -38.82
C GLU A 551 19.06 2.36 -37.69
N TRP A 552 18.11 3.04 -37.05
CA TRP A 552 17.23 2.48 -36.04
C TRP A 552 16.30 1.39 -36.63
N ILE A 553 15.64 1.64 -37.76
CA ILE A 553 14.80 0.65 -38.47
C ILE A 553 15.64 -0.57 -38.89
N ALA A 554 16.85 -0.36 -39.42
CA ALA A 554 17.71 -1.45 -39.89
C ALA A 554 18.21 -2.35 -38.74
N ALA A 555 18.46 -1.79 -37.55
CA ALA A 555 18.87 -2.56 -36.38
C ALA A 555 17.73 -3.47 -35.85
N MET A 556 16.51 -2.95 -35.78
CA MET A 556 15.34 -3.71 -35.30
C MET A 556 14.95 -4.86 -36.23
N ASP A 557 15.01 -4.65 -37.55
CA ASP A 557 14.64 -5.68 -38.53
C ASP A 557 15.63 -6.86 -38.59
N GLN A 558 16.86 -6.67 -38.08
CA GLN A 558 17.90 -7.70 -38.01
C GLN A 558 17.77 -8.57 -36.75
N GLU A 559 17.29 -8.02 -35.63
CA GLU A 559 17.15 -8.71 -34.34
C GLU A 559 15.87 -9.58 -34.21
N TYR A 560 14.82 -9.32 -35.01
CA TYR A 560 13.48 -9.86 -34.74
C TYR A 560 13.00 -11.03 -35.63
N ARG A 561 13.88 -11.68 -36.41
CA ARG A 561 13.50 -12.82 -37.27
C ARG A 561 13.43 -14.17 -36.53
N ALA A 562 12.55 -14.33 -35.54
CA ALA A 562 12.24 -15.64 -34.95
C ALA A 562 10.77 -16.05 -35.19
N PRO A 563 10.49 -17.27 -35.70
CA PRO A 563 9.13 -17.75 -35.94
C PRO A 563 8.44 -18.21 -34.65
N THR A 564 7.15 -17.89 -34.50
CA THR A 564 6.28 -18.30 -33.40
C THR A 564 5.85 -19.77 -33.55
N ALA A 565 6.24 -20.63 -32.60
CA ALA A 565 5.89 -22.06 -32.53
C ALA A 565 5.09 -22.38 -31.24
N PRO A 566 4.38 -23.53 -31.16
CA PRO A 566 3.48 -23.87 -30.05
C PRO A 566 4.25 -24.12 -28.74
N ARG A 567 3.70 -23.70 -27.59
CA ARG A 567 4.40 -23.66 -26.30
C ARG A 567 4.25 -24.92 -25.46
N ASP A 568 5.37 -25.59 -25.19
CA ASP A 568 5.58 -26.42 -24.01
C ASP A 568 5.53 -25.51 -22.76
N GLU A 569 4.62 -25.77 -21.81
CA GLU A 569 4.42 -24.92 -20.62
C GLU A 569 5.64 -24.89 -19.69
N ALA A 570 6.38 -26.00 -19.58
CA ALA A 570 7.61 -26.03 -18.79
C ALA A 570 8.74 -25.24 -19.47
N ALA A 571 8.84 -25.36 -20.80
CA ALA A 571 9.77 -24.53 -21.58
C ALA A 571 9.38 -23.04 -21.53
N ALA A 572 8.08 -22.73 -21.58
CA ALA A 572 7.57 -21.37 -21.48
C ALA A 572 7.82 -20.76 -20.09
N ARG A 573 7.63 -21.55 -19.00
CA ARG A 573 7.98 -21.13 -17.64
C ARG A 573 9.47 -20.88 -17.50
N ARG A 574 10.31 -21.79 -18.01
CA ARG A 574 11.78 -21.62 -17.98
C ARG A 574 12.21 -20.37 -18.74
N ALA A 575 11.72 -20.19 -19.97
CA ALA A 575 11.97 -18.98 -20.74
C ALA A 575 11.48 -17.71 -20.01
N ARG A 576 10.32 -17.75 -19.35
CA ARG A 576 9.84 -16.64 -18.51
C ARG A 576 10.80 -16.38 -17.35
N MET A 577 11.26 -17.39 -16.63
CA MET A 577 12.19 -17.22 -15.51
C MET A 577 13.54 -16.70 -15.98
N ASP A 578 14.12 -17.25 -17.05
CA ASP A 578 15.34 -16.74 -17.68
C ASP A 578 15.19 -15.26 -18.00
N GLN A 579 14.03 -14.89 -18.54
CA GLN A 579 13.78 -13.51 -18.95
C GLN A 579 13.57 -12.54 -17.79
N MET A 580 12.94 -12.98 -16.71
CA MET A 580 12.48 -12.10 -15.64
C MET A 580 13.42 -12.04 -14.45
N THR A 581 14.38 -12.96 -14.36
CA THR A 581 15.24 -13.11 -13.17
C THR A 581 16.72 -12.99 -13.44
N ASP A 582 17.09 -12.74 -14.71
CA ASP A 582 18.48 -12.68 -15.18
C ASP A 582 19.35 -13.83 -14.65
N SER A 583 18.76 -15.02 -14.65
CA SER A 583 19.40 -16.23 -14.14
C SER A 583 19.20 -17.36 -15.13
N ALA A 584 20.02 -18.40 -15.02
CA ALA A 584 19.89 -19.60 -15.83
C ALA A 584 19.80 -20.84 -14.95
N LEU A 585 19.24 -21.91 -15.51
CA LEU A 585 19.18 -23.20 -14.85
C LEU A 585 20.55 -23.88 -14.92
N ILE A 586 21.12 -24.22 -13.76
CA ILE A 586 22.43 -24.85 -13.63
C ILE A 586 22.22 -26.33 -13.31
N ALA A 587 22.64 -27.22 -14.21
CA ALA A 587 22.50 -28.66 -14.03
C ALA A 587 23.63 -29.27 -13.16
N GLY A 588 23.40 -30.50 -12.68
CA GLY A 588 24.44 -31.33 -12.07
C GLY A 588 24.65 -31.12 -10.57
N ASN A 589 23.64 -30.62 -9.85
CA ASN A 589 23.76 -30.34 -8.42
C ASN A 589 23.18 -31.45 -7.54
N SER A 590 23.57 -31.47 -6.28
CA SER A 590 22.92 -32.21 -5.21
C SER A 590 22.38 -31.20 -4.20
N VAL A 591 21.09 -31.32 -3.87
CA VAL A 591 20.40 -30.45 -2.93
C VAL A 591 19.88 -31.27 -1.74
N ASP A 592 20.04 -30.71 -0.55
CA ASP A 592 19.49 -31.26 0.69
C ASP A 592 18.84 -30.15 1.52
N PHE A 593 17.58 -30.35 1.92
CA PHE A 593 16.77 -29.35 2.61
C PHE A 593 16.88 -29.49 4.13
N GLU A 594 17.03 -28.36 4.83
CA GLU A 594 17.28 -28.30 6.26
C GLU A 594 16.15 -27.57 6.99
N LEU A 595 15.19 -28.33 7.54
CA LEU A 595 14.07 -27.79 8.34
C LEU A 595 14.23 -27.99 9.86
N ASN A 596 15.18 -28.82 10.28
CA ASN A 596 15.51 -28.99 11.69
C ASN A 596 16.68 -28.07 12.07
N ASN A 597 16.43 -27.13 12.98
CA ASN A 597 17.39 -26.09 13.36
C ASN A 597 18.65 -26.63 14.03
N HIS A 598 18.50 -27.56 14.98
CA HIS A 598 19.62 -28.17 15.69
C HIS A 598 20.54 -28.93 14.72
N GLU A 599 19.95 -29.71 13.82
CA GLU A 599 20.70 -30.43 12.79
C GLU A 599 21.36 -29.48 11.79
N ALA A 600 20.68 -28.41 11.36
CA ALA A 600 21.27 -27.37 10.50
C ALA A 600 22.48 -26.70 11.17
N ARG A 601 22.37 -26.35 12.47
CA ARG A 601 23.48 -25.80 13.26
C ARG A 601 24.67 -26.75 13.30
N ARG A 602 24.42 -28.02 13.64
CA ARG A 602 25.44 -29.06 13.73
C ARG A 602 26.18 -29.22 12.40
N ARG A 603 25.45 -29.34 11.29
CA ARG A 603 26.02 -29.52 9.95
C ARG A 603 26.77 -28.29 9.44
N LEU A 604 26.35 -27.08 9.82
CA LEU A 604 27.06 -25.84 9.52
C LEU A 604 28.39 -25.78 10.27
N ILE A 605 28.38 -26.03 11.58
CA ILE A 605 29.61 -26.05 12.40
C ILE A 605 30.57 -27.12 11.90
N GLU A 606 30.10 -28.33 11.59
CA GLU A 606 30.93 -29.41 11.04
C GLU A 606 31.54 -29.05 9.70
N ALA A 607 30.80 -28.33 8.84
CA ALA A 607 31.33 -27.88 7.57
C ALA A 607 32.41 -26.81 7.76
N ILE A 608 32.23 -25.86 8.68
CA ILE A 608 33.22 -24.82 9.02
C ILE A 608 34.47 -25.45 9.67
N ASP A 609 34.29 -26.42 10.57
CA ASP A 609 35.40 -27.15 11.19
C ASP A 609 36.14 -28.05 10.18
N GLY A 610 35.45 -28.52 9.15
CA GLY A 610 36.03 -29.27 8.03
C GLY A 610 36.71 -28.41 6.95
N ALA A 611 36.52 -27.09 6.97
CA ALA A 611 37.05 -26.16 5.97
C ALA A 611 38.58 -26.15 5.95
N ARG A 612 39.15 -26.07 4.73
CA ARG A 612 40.59 -26.15 4.47
C ARG A 612 41.19 -24.88 3.88
N GLU A 613 40.41 -24.12 3.11
CA GLU A 613 40.91 -22.97 2.36
C GLU A 613 40.15 -21.69 2.71
N ARG A 614 38.81 -21.72 2.67
CA ARG A 614 38.00 -20.51 2.84
C ARG A 614 36.60 -20.78 3.36
N VAL A 615 36.10 -19.80 4.11
CA VAL A 615 34.69 -19.70 4.53
C VAL A 615 34.20 -18.30 4.20
N HIS A 616 33.12 -18.22 3.43
CA HIS A 616 32.37 -17.00 3.15
C HIS A 616 31.05 -17.08 3.90
N TYR A 617 30.76 -16.11 4.77
CA TYR A 617 29.54 -16.10 5.58
C TYR A 617 28.88 -14.74 5.42
N GLN A 618 27.69 -14.70 4.81
CA GLN A 618 26.84 -13.52 4.67
C GLN A 618 25.57 -13.70 5.50
N VAL A 619 25.18 -12.67 6.25
CA VAL A 619 24.01 -12.73 7.12
C VAL A 619 23.38 -11.35 7.35
N TYR A 620 22.07 -11.32 7.56
CA TYR A 620 21.32 -10.09 7.84
C TYR A 620 21.35 -9.69 9.32
N ILE A 621 21.10 -10.65 10.23
CA ILE A 621 21.05 -10.41 11.68
C ILE A 621 22.05 -11.31 12.41
N VAL A 622 22.76 -10.72 13.37
CA VAL A 622 23.58 -11.43 14.34
C VAL A 622 23.21 -10.99 15.76
N HIS A 623 22.91 -11.94 16.64
CA HIS A 623 22.74 -11.67 18.08
C HIS A 623 23.90 -12.29 18.87
N ASP A 624 24.34 -11.61 19.94
CA ASP A 624 25.30 -12.20 20.88
C ASP A 624 24.57 -13.10 21.89
N ASP A 625 24.34 -14.35 21.49
CA ASP A 625 23.70 -15.38 22.30
C ASP A 625 24.49 -16.70 22.26
N PRO A 626 24.23 -17.66 23.16
CA PRO A 626 25.03 -18.88 23.26
C PRO A 626 25.09 -19.71 21.96
N VAL A 627 24.00 -19.73 21.19
CA VAL A 627 23.92 -20.51 19.93
C VAL A 627 24.73 -19.84 18.84
N ALA A 628 24.64 -18.51 18.72
CA ALA A 628 25.50 -17.73 17.82
C ALA A 628 26.99 -17.87 18.20
N GLN A 629 27.30 -17.91 19.50
CA GLN A 629 28.66 -18.09 20.01
C GLN A 629 29.28 -19.46 19.63
N GLU A 630 28.47 -20.51 19.45
CA GLU A 630 28.96 -21.79 18.91
C GLU A 630 29.47 -21.66 17.46
N ILE A 631 28.72 -20.93 16.63
CA ILE A 631 29.09 -20.63 15.24
C ILE A 631 30.30 -19.68 15.20
N GLU A 632 30.33 -18.64 16.05
CA GLU A 632 31.48 -17.76 16.25
C GLU A 632 32.74 -18.58 16.55
N ALA A 633 32.66 -19.50 17.53
CA ALA A 633 33.77 -20.33 17.92
C ALA A 633 34.26 -21.23 16.76
N ALA A 634 33.35 -21.75 15.92
CA ALA A 634 33.72 -22.52 14.73
C ALA A 634 34.48 -21.67 13.71
N LEU A 635 34.03 -20.44 13.45
CA LEU A 635 34.71 -19.50 12.55
C LEU A 635 36.10 -19.13 13.06
N ILE A 636 36.24 -18.86 14.36
CA ILE A 636 37.52 -18.59 15.01
C ILE A 636 38.45 -19.80 14.89
N ARG A 637 37.96 -21.02 15.15
CA ARG A 637 38.75 -22.25 14.96
C ARG A 637 39.21 -22.42 13.51
N ALA A 638 38.38 -22.09 12.53
CA ALA A 638 38.77 -22.12 11.12
C ALA A 638 39.89 -21.12 10.82
N ALA A 639 39.73 -19.86 11.25
CA ALA A 639 40.75 -18.83 11.08
C ALA A 639 42.09 -19.20 11.74
N GLN A 640 42.06 -19.78 12.94
CA GLN A 640 43.26 -20.28 13.64
C GLN A 640 43.99 -21.41 12.90
N ARG A 641 43.28 -22.18 12.07
CA ARG A 641 43.88 -23.20 11.18
C ARG A 641 44.46 -22.60 9.89
N GLY A 642 44.34 -21.29 9.68
CA GLY A 642 44.78 -20.60 8.47
C GLY A 642 43.75 -20.56 7.34
N VAL A 643 42.50 -20.93 7.61
CA VAL A 643 41.38 -20.82 6.66
C VAL A 643 41.03 -19.33 6.50
N ALA A 644 40.89 -18.84 5.26
CA ALA A 644 40.49 -17.46 5.01
C ALA A 644 38.98 -17.28 5.29
N VAL A 645 38.64 -16.57 6.36
CA VAL A 645 37.23 -16.30 6.72
C VAL A 645 36.84 -14.90 6.26
N ARG A 646 35.82 -14.79 5.40
CA ARG A 646 35.19 -13.53 4.99
C ARG A 646 33.76 -13.47 5.54
N PHE A 647 33.47 -12.47 6.34
CA PHE A 647 32.21 -12.31 7.05
C PHE A 647 31.53 -11.01 6.62
N LEU A 648 30.40 -11.11 5.93
CA LEU A 648 29.59 -9.98 5.48
C LEU A 648 28.32 -9.90 6.31
N VAL A 649 28.03 -8.74 6.89
CA VAL A 649 26.85 -8.56 7.74
C VAL A 649 26.18 -7.22 7.53
N ASP A 650 24.85 -7.21 7.47
CA ASP A 650 24.06 -5.97 7.43
C ASP A 650 24.09 -5.24 8.80
N SER A 651 24.27 -3.91 8.77
CA SER A 651 24.51 -3.10 9.97
C SER A 651 23.30 -2.90 10.88
N LEU A 652 22.09 -2.75 10.30
CA LEU A 652 20.94 -2.14 10.98
C LEU A 652 20.44 -2.99 12.14
N TYR A 653 20.05 -4.25 11.87
CA TYR A 653 19.47 -5.13 12.88
C TYR A 653 20.52 -5.95 13.63
N SER A 654 21.74 -6.03 13.10
CA SER A 654 22.89 -6.53 13.86
C SER A 654 23.42 -5.49 14.86
N LEU A 655 22.95 -4.23 14.79
CA LEU A 655 23.33 -3.11 15.65
C LEU A 655 24.85 -2.94 15.73
N HIS A 656 25.51 -2.97 14.58
CA HIS A 656 26.96 -2.82 14.47
C HIS A 656 27.28 -1.96 13.24
N GLY A 657 27.88 -0.79 13.48
CA GLY A 657 28.02 0.23 12.43
C GLY A 657 26.75 1.05 12.17
N SER A 658 25.74 0.93 13.03
CA SER A 658 24.52 1.74 13.02
C SER A 658 24.27 2.36 14.39
N PHE A 659 23.85 3.63 14.42
CA PHE A 659 23.44 4.35 15.63
C PHE A 659 24.47 4.35 16.77
N SER A 660 25.76 4.24 16.43
CA SER A 660 26.86 4.09 17.39
C SER A 660 26.76 2.88 18.33
N VAL A 661 25.93 1.88 18.00
CA VAL A 661 25.83 0.63 18.76
C VAL A 661 26.89 -0.36 18.28
N VAL A 662 27.40 -1.17 19.21
CA VAL A 662 28.42 -2.18 18.94
C VAL A 662 27.97 -3.54 19.44
N ASN A 663 27.66 -4.44 18.51
CA ASN A 663 27.45 -5.84 18.80
C ASN A 663 28.75 -6.51 19.31
N PRO A 664 28.77 -7.07 20.54
CA PRO A 664 30.00 -7.62 21.11
C PRO A 664 30.53 -8.85 20.39
N LEU A 665 29.65 -9.71 19.84
CA LEU A 665 30.04 -10.87 19.05
C LEU A 665 30.75 -10.44 17.77
N LEU A 666 30.15 -9.51 17.02
CA LEU A 666 30.76 -9.00 15.80
C LEU A 666 32.11 -8.30 16.09
N LYS A 667 32.22 -7.57 17.20
CA LYS A 667 33.49 -6.98 17.63
C LYS A 667 34.57 -8.03 17.87
N ARG A 668 34.24 -9.16 18.52
CA ARG A 668 35.17 -10.27 18.75
C ARG A 668 35.63 -10.90 17.44
N LEU A 669 34.69 -11.21 16.54
CA LEU A 669 35.01 -11.71 15.19
C LEU A 669 35.91 -10.74 14.42
N GLN A 670 35.58 -9.44 14.40
CA GLN A 670 36.36 -8.42 13.73
C GLN A 670 37.78 -8.29 14.30
N SER A 671 37.95 -8.50 15.60
CA SER A 671 39.26 -8.46 16.28
C SER A 671 40.09 -9.74 16.15
N THR A 672 39.56 -10.80 15.52
CA THR A 672 40.24 -12.09 15.39
C THR A 672 41.11 -12.15 14.13
N ASP A 673 42.40 -12.43 14.30
CA ASP A 673 43.32 -12.64 13.18
C ASP A 673 42.83 -13.76 12.24
N GLY A 674 42.88 -13.50 10.94
CA GLY A 674 42.40 -14.44 9.90
C GLY A 674 40.93 -14.30 9.53
N ILE A 675 40.16 -13.49 10.26
CA ILE A 675 38.78 -13.11 9.91
C ILE A 675 38.79 -11.71 9.28
N ARG A 676 38.24 -11.60 8.07
CA ARG A 676 37.95 -10.32 7.41
C ARG A 676 36.46 -10.07 7.49
N MET A 677 36.07 -8.96 8.11
CA MET A 677 34.67 -8.57 8.24
C MET A 677 34.39 -7.31 7.43
N VAL A 678 33.26 -7.31 6.72
CA VAL A 678 32.70 -6.14 6.04
C VAL A 678 31.29 -5.91 6.58
N ILE A 679 30.99 -4.66 6.91
CA ILE A 679 29.68 -4.22 7.39
C ILE A 679 28.96 -3.56 6.21
N SER A 680 27.82 -4.11 5.82
CA SER A 680 27.00 -3.55 4.75
C SER A 680 26.11 -2.42 5.24
N ASN A 681 26.03 -1.35 4.43
CA ASN A 681 25.10 -0.23 4.57
C ASN A 681 25.07 0.40 5.99
N PRO A 682 26.21 0.82 6.59
CA PRO A 682 26.25 1.47 7.90
C PRO A 682 25.39 2.73 7.99
N ILE A 683 24.89 3.05 9.19
CA ILE A 683 24.00 4.22 9.43
C ILE A 683 24.65 5.10 10.49
N GLU A 684 25.30 6.18 10.05
CA GLU A 684 26.07 7.09 10.92
C GLU A 684 25.29 8.33 11.37
N GLY A 685 24.08 8.56 10.85
CA GLY A 685 23.25 9.74 11.11
C GLY A 685 21.75 9.47 11.12
N LEU A 686 20.94 10.52 10.88
CA LEU A 686 19.48 10.38 10.72
C LEU A 686 19.19 9.59 9.44
N PRO A 687 18.55 8.41 9.54
CA PRO A 687 18.37 7.55 8.38
C PRO A 687 17.21 8.02 7.50
N SER A 688 17.38 7.94 6.18
CA SER A 688 16.28 8.01 5.22
C SER A 688 15.46 6.72 5.22
N ILE A 689 14.28 6.74 4.61
CA ILE A 689 13.48 5.52 4.39
C ILE A 689 14.30 4.49 3.59
N ARG A 690 15.07 4.95 2.60
CA ARG A 690 15.94 4.06 1.81
C ARG A 690 16.98 3.37 2.68
N ASP A 691 17.62 4.08 3.59
CA ASP A 691 18.64 3.52 4.50
C ASP A 691 18.06 2.44 5.42
N LEU A 692 16.79 2.58 5.79
CA LEU A 692 16.06 1.63 6.64
C LEU A 692 15.47 0.44 5.86
N LYS A 693 15.22 0.60 4.55
CA LYS A 693 14.49 -0.38 3.73
C LYS A 693 15.35 -1.16 2.75
N GLN A 694 16.32 -0.53 2.10
CA GLN A 694 17.21 -1.20 1.15
C GLN A 694 18.39 -1.85 1.88
N ARG A 695 18.10 -2.99 2.51
CA ARG A 695 19.07 -3.74 3.32
C ARG A 695 19.52 -5.02 2.61
N ASP A 696 20.67 -5.54 2.97
CA ASP A 696 21.14 -6.83 2.43
C ASP A 696 20.57 -7.99 3.24
N HIS A 697 19.47 -8.57 2.77
CA HIS A 697 18.75 -9.63 3.46
C HIS A 697 19.25 -11.04 3.06
N ARG A 698 20.32 -11.16 2.25
CA ARG A 698 20.88 -12.46 1.85
C ARG A 698 21.55 -13.18 3.01
N LYS A 699 21.42 -14.51 3.02
CA LYS A 699 21.97 -15.38 4.06
C LYS A 699 22.61 -16.58 3.37
N VAL A 700 23.92 -16.52 3.22
CA VAL A 700 24.69 -17.43 2.39
C VAL A 700 25.94 -17.86 3.14
N VAL A 701 26.23 -19.16 3.13
CA VAL A 701 27.52 -19.68 3.61
C VAL A 701 28.16 -20.51 2.51
N VAL A 702 29.36 -20.15 2.05
CA VAL A 702 30.13 -20.93 1.07
C VAL A 702 31.43 -21.42 1.71
N ILE A 703 31.69 -22.72 1.61
CA ILE A 703 32.84 -23.39 2.24
C ILE A 703 33.66 -24.09 1.17
N ASP A 704 34.94 -23.71 1.08
CA ASP A 704 35.95 -24.24 0.15
C ASP A 704 35.54 -24.26 -1.33
N ASN A 705 34.54 -23.45 -1.74
CA ASN A 705 33.90 -23.55 -3.06
C ASN A 705 33.47 -25.00 -3.39
N ARG A 706 32.89 -25.68 -2.39
CA ARG A 706 32.42 -27.07 -2.51
C ARG A 706 31.01 -27.25 -1.98
N VAL A 707 30.67 -26.50 -0.94
CA VAL A 707 29.37 -26.52 -0.31
C VAL A 707 28.88 -25.09 -0.18
N ALA A 708 27.65 -24.84 -0.61
CA ALA A 708 26.94 -23.61 -0.30
C ALA A 708 25.70 -23.94 0.54
N VAL A 709 25.35 -23.05 1.47
CA VAL A 709 24.08 -23.07 2.20
C VAL A 709 23.38 -21.76 1.93
N VAL A 710 22.16 -21.83 1.40
CA VAL A 710 21.26 -20.67 1.23
C VAL A 710 20.07 -20.90 2.14
N THR A 711 19.75 -19.94 3.01
CA THR A 711 18.88 -20.19 4.16
C THR A 711 18.02 -18.98 4.53
N GLY A 712 16.92 -19.21 5.23
CA GLY A 712 16.18 -18.15 5.94
C GLY A 712 16.84 -17.75 7.26
N ARG A 713 17.80 -18.54 7.77
CA ARG A 713 18.35 -18.43 9.12
C ARG A 713 19.38 -17.32 9.29
N ASN A 714 19.14 -16.48 10.28
CA ASN A 714 20.14 -15.54 10.81
C ASN A 714 21.02 -16.21 11.88
N MET A 715 22.09 -15.52 12.30
CA MET A 715 23.01 -16.02 13.34
C MET A 715 22.51 -15.63 14.73
N ALA A 716 21.47 -16.33 15.21
CA ALA A 716 20.92 -16.18 16.55
C ALA A 716 20.17 -17.45 17.01
N ALA A 717 19.97 -17.59 18.32
CA ALA A 717 19.34 -18.75 18.95
C ALA A 717 17.96 -19.10 18.37
N SER A 718 17.10 -18.11 18.09
CA SER A 718 15.76 -18.37 17.55
C SER A 718 15.76 -19.14 16.22
N TYR A 719 16.84 -19.07 15.44
CA TYR A 719 16.98 -19.66 14.11
C TYR A 719 17.67 -21.02 14.09
N TYR A 720 18.51 -21.30 15.09
CA TYR A 720 19.39 -22.48 15.12
C TYR A 720 19.20 -23.36 16.37
N GLN A 721 18.43 -22.90 17.36
CA GLN A 721 18.06 -23.74 18.50
C GLN A 721 16.93 -24.69 18.10
N GLY A 722 17.09 -25.98 18.45
CA GLY A 722 16.07 -27.00 18.28
C GLY A 722 14.95 -26.85 19.31
N PHE A 723 13.74 -27.32 18.96
CA PHE A 723 12.61 -27.37 19.89
C PHE A 723 12.91 -28.27 21.10
N ASP A 724 13.66 -29.35 20.89
CA ASP A 724 14.11 -30.33 21.88
C ASP A 724 15.21 -29.79 22.83
N GLU A 725 15.84 -28.67 22.48
CA GLU A 725 16.92 -28.04 23.27
C GLU A 725 16.41 -27.01 24.29
N VAL A 726 15.10 -26.68 24.28
CA VAL A 726 14.52 -25.65 25.16
C VAL A 726 13.41 -26.25 26.01
N LYS A 727 13.49 -26.05 27.33
CA LYS A 727 12.38 -26.32 28.23
C LYS A 727 11.44 -25.12 28.30
N LEU A 728 10.28 -25.21 27.66
CA LEU A 728 9.25 -24.17 27.70
C LEU A 728 8.37 -24.27 28.95
N THR A 729 8.02 -23.11 29.50
CA THR A 729 7.03 -22.89 30.56
C THR A 729 6.10 -21.74 30.14
N CYS A 730 4.93 -21.58 30.75
CA CYS A 730 4.00 -20.49 30.43
C CYS A 730 4.61 -19.08 30.66
N GLU A 731 5.70 -18.98 31.42
CA GLU A 731 6.43 -17.74 31.71
C GLU A 731 7.63 -17.52 30.78
N THR A 732 7.95 -18.48 29.89
CA THR A 732 9.07 -18.37 28.96
C THR A 732 8.87 -17.16 28.03
N PRO A 733 9.84 -16.22 27.94
CA PRO A 733 9.75 -15.11 27.01
C PRO A 733 9.55 -15.61 25.58
N GLY A 734 8.61 -15.02 24.84
CA GLY A 734 8.28 -15.43 23.47
C GLY A 734 9.45 -15.33 22.50
N ALA A 735 10.43 -14.45 22.77
CA ALA A 735 11.67 -14.36 21.98
C ALA A 735 12.62 -15.56 22.17
N SER A 736 12.43 -16.35 23.22
CA SER A 736 13.21 -17.56 23.52
C SER A 736 12.55 -18.84 23.00
N VAL A 737 11.35 -18.75 22.42
CA VAL A 737 10.69 -19.89 21.77
C VAL A 737 11.34 -20.10 20.40
N PRO A 738 11.88 -21.30 20.10
CA PRO A 738 12.49 -21.59 18.80
C PRO A 738 11.54 -21.39 17.63
N TRP A 739 12.07 -21.01 16.46
CA TRP A 739 11.28 -20.82 15.23
C TRP A 739 11.37 -22.03 14.31
N LEU A 740 10.39 -22.23 13.45
CA LEU A 740 10.56 -23.09 12.29
C LEU A 740 11.21 -22.28 11.17
N ASP A 741 12.36 -22.74 10.65
CA ASP A 741 13.03 -22.12 9.52
C ASP A 741 13.48 -23.18 8.49
N ALA A 742 13.91 -22.75 7.31
CA ALA A 742 14.31 -23.63 6.22
C ALA A 742 15.54 -23.08 5.48
N GLY A 743 16.31 -24.00 4.91
CA GLY A 743 17.42 -23.69 4.01
C GLY A 743 17.73 -24.88 3.12
N ALA A 744 18.62 -24.68 2.16
CA ALA A 744 19.14 -25.72 1.29
C ALA A 744 20.66 -25.71 1.28
N ARG A 745 21.23 -26.90 1.45
CA ARG A 745 22.64 -27.19 1.25
C ARG A 745 22.84 -27.70 -0.17
N VAL A 746 23.75 -27.06 -0.89
CA VAL A 746 24.03 -27.33 -2.31
C VAL A 746 25.48 -27.76 -2.49
N ILE A 747 25.67 -28.80 -3.30
CA ILE A 747 26.97 -29.25 -3.80
C ILE A 747 26.84 -29.38 -5.31
N GLY A 748 27.79 -28.84 -6.07
CA GLY A 748 27.78 -28.89 -7.52
C GLY A 748 28.03 -27.52 -8.17
N PRO A 749 27.84 -27.41 -9.49
CA PRO A 749 28.13 -26.19 -10.26
C PRO A 749 27.41 -24.93 -9.75
N ALA A 750 26.22 -25.04 -9.12
CA ALA A 750 25.50 -23.89 -8.56
C ALA A 750 26.24 -23.23 -7.38
N VAL A 751 27.19 -23.92 -6.73
CA VAL A 751 28.06 -23.32 -5.70
C VAL A 751 28.91 -22.20 -6.29
N GLU A 752 29.35 -22.31 -7.55
CA GLU A 752 30.10 -21.27 -8.24
C GLU A 752 29.26 -19.98 -8.37
N ALA A 753 28.01 -20.12 -8.80
CA ALA A 753 27.09 -18.98 -8.91
C ALA A 753 26.85 -18.35 -7.54
N ILE A 754 26.58 -19.13 -6.50
CA ILE A 754 26.40 -18.62 -5.13
C ILE A 754 27.66 -17.93 -4.59
N GLU A 755 28.86 -18.45 -4.88
CA GLU A 755 30.13 -17.82 -4.49
C GLU A 755 30.35 -16.49 -5.22
N ARG A 756 29.95 -16.41 -6.49
CA ARG A 756 29.98 -15.18 -7.30
C ARG A 756 29.06 -14.10 -6.72
N GLU A 757 27.85 -14.47 -6.33
CA GLU A 757 26.92 -13.54 -5.67
C GLU A 757 27.46 -13.00 -4.34
N PHE A 758 28.12 -13.85 -3.55
CA PHE A 758 28.83 -13.40 -2.35
C PHE A 758 29.97 -12.44 -2.72
N LEU A 759 30.78 -12.76 -3.74
CA LEU A 759 31.89 -11.91 -4.18
C LEU A 759 31.39 -10.52 -4.60
N GLU A 760 30.29 -10.45 -5.34
CA GLU A 760 29.69 -9.18 -5.78
C GLU A 760 29.20 -8.35 -4.59
N ALA A 761 28.45 -8.98 -3.66
CA ALA A 761 28.04 -8.33 -2.41
C ALA A 761 29.23 -7.81 -1.58
N TRP A 762 30.26 -8.65 -1.45
CA TRP A 762 31.47 -8.38 -0.68
C TRP A 762 32.26 -7.22 -1.26
N THR A 763 32.49 -7.21 -2.58
CA THR A 763 33.26 -6.17 -3.27
C THR A 763 32.50 -4.86 -3.35
N ALA A 764 31.18 -4.89 -3.54
CA ALA A 764 30.33 -3.69 -3.51
C ALA A 764 30.42 -2.94 -2.17
N GLN A 765 30.74 -3.65 -1.08
CA GLN A 765 30.87 -3.08 0.27
C GLN A 765 32.35 -2.84 0.66
N GLY A 766 33.28 -2.84 -0.31
CA GLY A 766 34.70 -2.52 -0.09
C GLY A 766 35.57 -3.70 0.34
N GLY A 767 35.06 -4.93 0.25
CA GLY A 767 35.84 -6.13 0.49
C GLY A 767 36.81 -6.48 -0.65
N GLU A 768 37.98 -7.01 -0.30
CA GLU A 768 38.98 -7.43 -1.29
C GLU A 768 38.48 -8.56 -2.21
N PRO A 769 38.65 -8.46 -3.53
CA PRO A 769 38.20 -9.47 -4.48
C PRO A 769 38.94 -10.81 -4.30
N PHE A 770 38.31 -11.89 -4.74
CA PHE A 770 38.89 -13.24 -4.71
C PHE A 770 38.46 -14.07 -5.92
N GLU A 771 39.20 -15.14 -6.19
CA GLU A 771 38.93 -16.03 -7.32
C GLU A 771 37.76 -16.98 -7.03
N VAL A 772 36.71 -16.90 -7.84
CA VAL A 772 35.63 -17.90 -7.90
C VAL A 772 36.08 -19.06 -8.76
N ARG A 773 35.91 -20.30 -8.29
CA ARG A 773 36.39 -21.50 -9.00
C ARG A 773 35.21 -22.35 -9.52
N PRO A 774 35.35 -23.01 -10.68
CA PRO A 774 34.34 -23.96 -11.13
C PRO A 774 34.18 -25.14 -10.17
N CYS A 775 32.95 -25.63 -10.03
CA CYS A 775 32.62 -26.83 -9.27
C CYS A 775 32.27 -27.99 -10.19
N GLU A 776 32.70 -29.21 -9.83
CA GLU A 776 32.30 -30.43 -10.54
C GLU A 776 30.83 -30.80 -10.24
N ALA A 777 30.20 -31.51 -11.18
CA ALA A 777 28.87 -32.05 -10.99
C ALA A 777 28.82 -33.05 -9.81
N ALA A 778 27.80 -32.94 -8.97
CA ALA A 778 27.64 -33.74 -7.75
C ALA A 778 26.27 -34.42 -7.63
N GLY A 779 25.34 -34.18 -8.55
CA GLY A 779 24.02 -34.81 -8.55
C GLY A 779 23.25 -34.56 -9.85
N ALA A 780 21.92 -34.69 -9.79
CA ALA A 780 21.01 -34.57 -10.94
C ALA A 780 20.01 -33.41 -10.79
N SER A 781 20.19 -32.55 -9.80
CA SER A 781 19.31 -31.42 -9.53
C SER A 781 19.68 -30.24 -10.42
N ASP A 782 18.67 -29.70 -11.09
CA ASP A 782 18.77 -28.46 -11.83
C ASP A 782 18.40 -27.30 -10.88
N VAL A 783 19.34 -26.37 -10.68
CA VAL A 783 19.23 -25.28 -9.70
C VAL A 783 19.41 -23.96 -10.40
N ARG A 784 18.47 -23.04 -10.18
CA ARG A 784 18.58 -21.64 -10.57
C ARG A 784 18.83 -20.81 -9.32
N VAL A 785 19.84 -19.94 -9.39
CA VAL A 785 20.15 -18.98 -8.34
C VAL A 785 19.53 -17.64 -8.74
N VAL A 786 18.44 -17.27 -8.07
CA VAL A 786 17.74 -16.00 -8.30
C VAL A 786 18.22 -14.99 -7.28
N VAL A 787 18.77 -13.87 -7.72
CA VAL A 787 19.19 -12.75 -6.85
C VAL A 787 18.36 -11.52 -7.17
N HIS A 788 17.87 -10.86 -6.13
CA HIS A 788 17.12 -9.62 -6.21
C HIS A 788 17.91 -8.50 -5.53
N GLN A 789 17.93 -7.30 -6.11
CA GLN A 789 18.71 -6.14 -5.65
C GLN A 789 17.83 -4.92 -5.39
N GLY A 790 16.96 -5.00 -4.38
CA GLY A 790 16.10 -3.88 -3.98
C GLY A 790 15.36 -3.25 -5.16
N LEU A 791 15.30 -1.91 -5.24
CA LEU A 791 14.51 -1.22 -6.27
C LEU A 791 15.10 -1.32 -7.70
N GLN A 792 16.16 -2.10 -7.90
CA GLN A 792 16.78 -2.26 -9.22
C GLN A 792 16.04 -3.29 -10.09
N ASP A 793 15.41 -4.28 -9.47
CA ASP A 793 14.74 -5.40 -10.12
C ASP A 793 13.52 -5.93 -9.33
N THR A 794 12.89 -7.01 -9.80
CA THR A 794 11.79 -7.72 -9.11
C THR A 794 11.97 -9.23 -9.18
N HIS A 795 13.21 -9.73 -9.24
CA HIS A 795 13.52 -11.10 -9.64
C HIS A 795 12.87 -12.18 -8.75
N THR A 796 12.89 -12.00 -7.43
CA THR A 796 12.27 -12.93 -6.46
C THR A 796 10.75 -12.97 -6.61
N LEU A 797 10.11 -11.82 -6.77
CA LEU A 797 8.68 -11.72 -7.05
C LEU A 797 8.33 -12.45 -8.35
N ASP A 798 9.06 -12.18 -9.43
CA ASP A 798 8.79 -12.80 -10.73
C ASP A 798 9.05 -14.32 -10.72
N ALA A 799 10.04 -14.80 -9.95
CA ALA A 799 10.26 -16.22 -9.71
C ALA A 799 9.06 -16.85 -8.99
N TYR A 800 8.56 -16.25 -7.91
CA TYR A 800 7.38 -16.75 -7.21
C TYR A 800 6.13 -16.77 -8.11
N LEU A 801 5.89 -15.70 -8.86
CA LEU A 801 4.77 -15.64 -9.81
C LEU A 801 4.88 -16.72 -10.89
N ALA A 802 6.08 -16.97 -11.42
CA ALA A 802 6.29 -18.01 -12.41
C ALA A 802 6.05 -19.44 -11.86
N ILE A 803 6.40 -19.70 -10.59
CA ILE A 803 6.09 -20.97 -9.92
C ILE A 803 4.58 -21.11 -9.70
N ILE A 804 3.92 -20.07 -9.17
CA ILE A 804 2.49 -20.10 -8.81
C ILE A 804 1.60 -20.18 -10.06
N ASP A 805 1.90 -19.38 -11.09
CA ASP A 805 1.15 -19.38 -12.35
C ASP A 805 1.34 -20.70 -13.11
N GLY A 806 2.52 -21.32 -12.97
CA GLY A 806 2.87 -22.60 -13.61
C GLY A 806 2.45 -23.86 -12.83
N ALA A 807 1.76 -23.72 -11.70
CA ALA A 807 1.26 -24.86 -10.93
C ALA A 807 -0.04 -25.42 -11.53
N GLU A 808 -0.07 -26.75 -11.66
CA GLU A 808 -1.15 -27.51 -12.32
C GLU A 808 -2.11 -28.17 -11.32
N SER A 809 -1.60 -28.66 -10.19
CA SER A 809 -2.36 -29.54 -9.29
C SER A 809 -2.25 -29.17 -7.81
N ARG A 810 -1.06 -28.80 -7.32
CA ARG A 810 -0.83 -28.48 -5.90
C ARG A 810 0.26 -27.43 -5.71
N LEU A 811 0.04 -26.54 -4.76
CA LEU A 811 1.00 -25.59 -4.23
C LEU A 811 1.08 -25.73 -2.70
N THR A 812 2.30 -25.88 -2.17
CA THR A 812 2.57 -25.83 -0.73
C THR A 812 3.48 -24.64 -0.43
N ILE A 813 3.03 -23.76 0.47
CA ILE A 813 3.75 -22.53 0.84
C ILE A 813 4.02 -22.56 2.34
N VAL A 814 5.25 -22.25 2.74
CA VAL A 814 5.63 -22.03 4.14
C VAL A 814 6.06 -20.59 4.29
N ASN A 815 5.29 -19.80 5.06
CA ASN A 815 5.51 -18.36 5.20
C ASN A 815 4.69 -17.77 6.38
N THR A 816 5.31 -16.92 7.22
CA THR A 816 4.60 -16.08 8.24
C THR A 816 4.93 -14.60 8.04
N PHE A 817 4.67 -14.12 6.83
CA PHE A 817 4.83 -12.73 6.43
C PHE A 817 3.62 -12.31 5.57
N PRO A 818 3.24 -11.03 5.53
CA PRO A 818 2.08 -10.61 4.76
C PRO A 818 2.34 -10.81 3.27
N TYR A 819 1.45 -11.51 2.56
CA TYR A 819 1.61 -11.67 1.11
C TYR A 819 1.51 -10.30 0.42
N GLN A 820 2.47 -10.04 -0.47
CA GLN A 820 2.33 -8.98 -1.47
C GLN A 820 1.07 -9.23 -2.31
N PHE A 821 0.38 -8.17 -2.71
CA PHE A 821 -0.87 -8.26 -3.45
C PHE A 821 -0.75 -9.09 -4.74
N ASP A 822 0.37 -8.99 -5.46
CA ASP A 822 0.63 -9.78 -6.66
C ASP A 822 0.68 -11.29 -6.38
N VAL A 823 1.40 -11.67 -5.33
CA VAL A 823 1.50 -13.06 -4.88
C VAL A 823 0.12 -13.54 -4.42
N GLN A 824 -0.58 -12.75 -3.59
CA GLN A 824 -1.93 -13.10 -3.11
C GLN A 824 -2.90 -13.30 -4.28
N ALA A 825 -2.87 -12.42 -5.29
CA ALA A 825 -3.69 -12.52 -6.49
C ALA A 825 -3.33 -13.78 -7.31
N ALA A 826 -2.05 -14.10 -7.47
CA ALA A 826 -1.61 -15.31 -8.15
C ALA A 826 -2.09 -16.58 -7.45
N LEU A 827 -2.06 -16.61 -6.12
CA LEU A 827 -2.58 -17.73 -5.31
C LEU A 827 -4.10 -17.88 -5.45
N LEU A 828 -4.85 -16.76 -5.43
CA LEU A 828 -6.28 -16.78 -5.68
C LEU A 828 -6.60 -17.33 -7.08
N ARG A 829 -5.85 -16.94 -8.10
CA ARG A 829 -5.99 -17.52 -9.45
C ARG A 829 -5.67 -19.01 -9.47
N ALA A 830 -4.65 -19.46 -8.74
CA ALA A 830 -4.34 -20.89 -8.65
C ALA A 830 -5.52 -21.67 -8.04
N ILE A 831 -6.11 -21.16 -6.96
CA ILE A 831 -7.33 -21.75 -6.35
C ILE A 831 -8.48 -21.78 -7.35
N GLU A 832 -8.72 -20.70 -8.09
CA GLU A 832 -9.76 -20.63 -9.12
C GLU A 832 -9.53 -21.62 -10.27
N ARG A 833 -8.27 -21.90 -10.62
CA ARG A 833 -7.89 -22.95 -11.59
C ARG A 833 -8.08 -24.38 -11.06
N GLY A 834 -8.39 -24.53 -9.77
CA GLY A 834 -8.55 -25.82 -9.11
C GLY A 834 -7.25 -26.41 -8.54
N VAL A 835 -6.19 -25.62 -8.44
CA VAL A 835 -4.93 -26.02 -7.78
C VAL A 835 -5.16 -26.09 -6.28
N GLU A 836 -4.73 -27.18 -5.63
CA GLU A 836 -4.77 -27.30 -4.17
C GLU A 836 -3.70 -26.40 -3.54
N VAL A 837 -4.10 -25.26 -2.97
CA VAL A 837 -3.18 -24.34 -2.28
C VAL A 837 -3.17 -24.62 -0.77
N ARG A 838 -2.02 -25.07 -0.24
CA ARG A 838 -1.76 -25.34 1.18
C ARG A 838 -0.75 -24.33 1.73
N ILE A 839 -1.05 -23.74 2.88
CA ILE A 839 -0.23 -22.69 3.51
C ILE A 839 0.11 -23.11 4.93
N LEU A 840 1.39 -23.35 5.23
CA LEU A 840 1.91 -23.55 6.58
C LEU A 840 2.45 -22.22 7.12
N PHE A 841 1.88 -21.72 8.20
CA PHE A 841 2.21 -20.43 8.80
C PHE A 841 2.27 -20.54 10.32
N GLY A 842 2.79 -19.52 11.01
CA GLY A 842 2.90 -19.50 12.46
C GLY A 842 2.40 -18.19 13.10
N ASN A 843 2.95 -17.90 14.27
CA ASN A 843 2.63 -16.69 15.03
C ASN A 843 3.90 -15.89 15.32
N VAL A 844 3.93 -14.61 14.95
CA VAL A 844 5.08 -13.71 15.22
C VAL A 844 5.28 -13.54 16.73
N ARG A 845 4.18 -13.53 17.49
CA ARG A 845 4.18 -13.76 18.93
C ARG A 845 3.76 -15.20 19.21
N PRO A 846 4.67 -16.10 19.60
CA PRO A 846 4.33 -17.49 19.86
C PRO A 846 3.17 -17.64 20.86
N LEU A 847 2.33 -18.66 20.63
CA LEU A 847 1.21 -19.01 21.50
C LEU A 847 1.44 -20.38 22.16
N TRP A 848 0.76 -20.65 23.27
CA TRP A 848 0.72 -21.96 23.93
C TRP A 848 -0.71 -22.37 24.30
N GLY A 849 -0.88 -23.64 24.68
CA GLY A 849 -2.17 -24.18 25.09
C GLY A 849 -3.17 -24.37 23.94
N ALA A 850 -4.29 -25.01 24.29
CA ALA A 850 -5.36 -25.30 23.32
C ALA A 850 -6.11 -24.03 22.88
N GLN A 851 -6.23 -23.05 23.77
CA GLN A 851 -6.90 -21.78 23.55
C GLN A 851 -6.01 -20.78 22.79
N GLY A 852 -4.68 -20.90 22.91
CA GLY A 852 -3.72 -20.03 22.22
C GLY A 852 -3.34 -18.81 23.05
N ASP A 853 -2.99 -19.02 24.33
CA ASP A 853 -2.50 -17.95 25.19
C ASP A 853 -1.14 -17.47 24.70
N PRO A 854 -0.88 -16.15 24.66
CA PRO A 854 0.38 -15.66 24.16
C PRO A 854 1.50 -15.88 25.18
N PHE A 855 2.67 -16.31 24.72
CA PHE A 855 3.88 -16.23 25.56
C PHE A 855 4.18 -14.75 25.90
N PRO A 856 4.82 -14.47 27.07
CA PRO A 856 5.25 -13.13 27.45
C PRO A 856 6.05 -12.42 26.34
N GLY A 857 5.65 -11.20 25.97
CA GLY A 857 6.29 -10.46 24.87
C GLY A 857 5.55 -9.18 24.49
N GLY A 858 6.14 -8.41 23.58
CA GLY A 858 5.58 -7.13 23.13
C GLY A 858 4.31 -7.29 22.29
N ALA A 859 3.30 -6.47 22.59
CA ALA A 859 1.99 -6.50 21.92
C ALA A 859 2.07 -6.25 20.40
N ILE A 860 3.08 -5.51 19.90
CA ILE A 860 3.23 -5.23 18.45
C ILE A 860 3.37 -6.50 17.59
N ARG A 861 3.98 -7.55 18.13
CA ARG A 861 4.12 -8.85 17.44
C ARG A 861 2.78 -9.59 17.33
N GLU A 862 1.87 -9.34 18.25
CA GLU A 862 0.51 -9.88 18.19
C GLU A 862 -0.27 -9.22 17.06
N LEU A 863 -0.19 -7.88 16.94
CA LEU A 863 -0.82 -7.17 15.82
C LEU A 863 -0.22 -7.60 14.46
N ALA A 864 1.10 -7.84 14.39
CA ALA A 864 1.72 -8.38 13.18
C ALA A 864 1.16 -9.76 12.80
N SER A 865 0.88 -10.62 13.80
CA SER A 865 0.25 -11.91 13.57
C SER A 865 -1.17 -11.74 13.02
N ASP A 866 -1.95 -10.80 13.58
CA ASP A 866 -3.29 -10.49 13.10
C ASP A 866 -3.30 -10.00 11.64
N VAL A 867 -2.32 -9.18 11.20
CA VAL A 867 -2.18 -8.76 9.80
C VAL A 867 -1.90 -9.96 8.88
N ILE A 868 -0.95 -10.81 9.26
CA ILE A 868 -0.56 -11.98 8.45
C ILE A 868 -1.74 -12.94 8.32
N HIS A 869 -2.39 -13.24 9.44
CA HIS A 869 -3.55 -14.12 9.49
C HIS A 869 -4.74 -13.56 8.68
N GLY A 870 -4.91 -12.23 8.62
CA GLY A 870 -5.89 -11.57 7.75
C GLY A 870 -5.64 -11.82 6.25
N ARG A 871 -4.38 -11.95 5.81
CA ARG A 871 -4.06 -12.34 4.41
C ARG A 871 -4.38 -13.80 4.13
N ILE A 872 -4.27 -14.64 5.15
CA ILE A 872 -4.58 -16.08 5.08
C ILE A 872 -6.10 -16.28 5.05
N ASP A 873 -6.87 -15.50 5.80
CA ASP A 873 -8.34 -15.49 5.76
C ASP A 873 -8.85 -15.41 4.32
N THR A 874 -8.32 -14.46 3.53
CA THR A 874 -8.70 -14.28 2.12
C THR A 874 -8.47 -15.54 1.27
N LEU A 875 -7.39 -16.29 1.52
CA LEU A 875 -7.06 -17.50 0.77
C LEU A 875 -7.92 -18.68 1.23
N VAL A 876 -8.16 -18.81 2.54
CA VAL A 876 -9.03 -19.84 3.12
C VAL A 876 -10.49 -19.66 2.66
N ASP A 877 -10.98 -18.42 2.64
CA ASP A 877 -12.31 -18.07 2.15
C ASP A 877 -12.48 -18.39 0.66
N ALA A 878 -11.41 -18.25 -0.14
CA ALA A 878 -11.41 -18.59 -1.56
C ALA A 878 -11.35 -20.10 -1.84
N GLY A 879 -10.95 -20.93 -0.88
CA GLY A 879 -10.85 -22.39 -1.03
C GLY A 879 -9.46 -22.97 -0.78
N GLY A 880 -8.47 -22.14 -0.45
CA GLY A 880 -7.17 -22.58 0.04
C GLY A 880 -7.26 -23.19 1.45
N ARG A 881 -6.17 -23.86 1.87
CA ARG A 881 -6.08 -24.55 3.15
C ARG A 881 -4.93 -23.96 3.98
N GLY A 882 -5.26 -23.37 5.12
CA GLY A 882 -4.28 -22.80 6.05
C GLY A 882 -3.98 -23.76 7.20
N PHE A 883 -2.71 -23.93 7.54
CA PHE A 883 -2.22 -24.77 8.63
C PHE A 883 -1.37 -23.92 9.58
N GLU A 884 -1.90 -23.66 10.78
CA GLU A 884 -1.17 -23.01 11.86
C GLU A 884 -0.20 -24.01 12.48
N PHE A 885 1.09 -23.76 12.35
CA PHE A 885 2.16 -24.64 12.81
C PHE A 885 2.08 -24.82 14.32
N THR A 886 1.99 -26.08 14.74
CA THR A 886 2.02 -26.44 16.16
C THR A 886 3.08 -27.49 16.41
N HIS A 887 3.74 -27.37 17.56
CA HIS A 887 4.79 -28.29 17.99
C HIS A 887 4.62 -28.64 19.46
N GLN A 888 5.17 -29.77 19.87
CA GLN A 888 5.22 -30.19 21.27
C GLN A 888 6.47 -31.03 21.50
N GLU A 889 7.12 -30.78 22.62
CA GLU A 889 8.21 -31.63 23.10
C GLU A 889 7.90 -32.19 24.48
N ALA A 890 8.38 -33.40 24.74
CA ALA A 890 8.17 -34.09 26.00
C ALA A 890 8.85 -33.38 27.19
N CYS A 891 9.85 -32.52 26.94
CA CYS A 891 10.58 -31.80 27.97
C CYS A 891 9.87 -30.52 28.45
N TRP A 892 8.80 -30.09 27.77
CA TRP A 892 8.05 -28.88 28.10
C TRP A 892 7.11 -29.09 29.29
N ASP A 893 6.77 -28.01 29.99
CA ASP A 893 5.80 -28.06 31.07
C ASP A 893 4.44 -28.54 30.55
N GLU A 894 3.74 -29.37 31.33
CA GLU A 894 2.44 -29.94 30.94
C GLU A 894 1.43 -28.82 30.64
N ALA A 895 1.52 -27.70 31.38
CA ALA A 895 0.68 -26.53 31.18
C ALA A 895 0.88 -25.86 29.80
N VAL A 896 2.08 -25.93 29.20
CA VAL A 896 2.33 -25.38 27.85
C VAL A 896 1.54 -26.17 26.80
N GLY A 897 1.41 -27.48 26.97
CA GLY A 897 0.78 -28.38 26.00
C GLY A 897 1.45 -28.28 24.63
N ARG A 898 0.71 -27.76 23.64
CA ARG A 898 1.23 -27.49 22.29
C ARG A 898 1.55 -26.01 22.13
N ALA A 899 2.77 -25.72 21.68
CA ALA A 899 3.18 -24.38 21.30
C ALA A 899 2.87 -24.12 19.82
N ARG A 900 2.63 -22.86 19.48
CA ARG A 900 2.42 -22.36 18.11
C ARG A 900 3.47 -21.30 17.82
N PRO A 901 4.68 -21.72 17.41
CA PRO A 901 5.81 -20.82 17.30
C PRO A 901 5.75 -19.97 16.02
N HIS A 902 6.73 -19.09 15.86
CA HIS A 902 6.91 -18.36 14.61
C HIS A 902 7.44 -19.31 13.52
N VAL A 903 6.94 -19.15 12.30
CA VAL A 903 7.47 -19.84 11.12
C VAL A 903 8.17 -18.80 10.25
N HIS A 904 9.50 -18.80 10.29
CA HIS A 904 10.36 -17.88 9.57
C HIS A 904 10.78 -18.43 8.19
N ALA A 905 10.51 -19.70 7.89
CA ALA A 905 10.83 -20.30 6.59
C ALA A 905 10.13 -19.60 5.41
N LYS A 906 10.81 -19.59 4.25
CA LYS A 906 10.29 -19.09 2.97
C LYS A 906 10.43 -20.20 1.94
N VAL A 907 9.38 -21.00 1.82
CA VAL A 907 9.39 -22.18 0.97
C VAL A 907 8.16 -22.18 0.09
N VAL A 908 8.35 -22.47 -1.19
CA VAL A 908 7.26 -22.72 -2.14
C VAL A 908 7.56 -24.03 -2.85
N SER A 909 6.59 -24.93 -2.98
CA SER A 909 6.71 -26.14 -3.79
C SER A 909 5.47 -26.32 -4.63
N ALA A 910 5.64 -26.73 -5.89
CA ALA A 910 4.56 -26.99 -6.82
C ALA A 910 4.69 -28.38 -7.46
N ASP A 911 3.56 -29.10 -7.46
CA ASP A 911 3.33 -30.36 -8.20
C ASP A 911 4.35 -31.48 -7.96
N GLY A 912 5.14 -31.43 -6.88
CA GLY A 912 6.27 -32.35 -6.67
C GLY A 912 7.30 -32.32 -7.80
N ARG A 913 7.45 -31.17 -8.49
CA ARG A 913 8.37 -30.98 -9.63
C ARG A 913 9.34 -29.82 -9.44
N ILE A 914 8.87 -28.75 -8.81
CA ILE A 914 9.66 -27.53 -8.60
C ILE A 914 9.49 -27.06 -7.16
N CYS A 915 10.56 -26.53 -6.59
CA CYS A 915 10.50 -25.90 -5.28
C CYS A 915 11.46 -24.71 -5.20
N ALA A 916 11.20 -23.80 -4.28
CA ALA A 916 12.02 -22.64 -4.01
C ALA A 916 12.25 -22.47 -2.51
N VAL A 917 13.47 -22.10 -2.13
CA VAL A 917 13.89 -21.84 -0.75
C VAL A 917 15.01 -20.81 -0.70
N GLY A 918 14.98 -19.91 0.27
CA GLY A 918 16.04 -18.91 0.44
C GLY A 918 15.68 -17.85 1.47
N SER A 919 16.18 -16.63 1.25
CA SER A 919 15.98 -15.50 2.16
C SER A 919 14.73 -14.68 1.85
N ALA A 920 14.23 -14.72 0.61
CA ALA A 920 13.15 -13.89 0.09
C ALA A 920 11.78 -14.18 0.71
N ASN A 921 11.25 -13.26 1.51
CA ASN A 921 9.83 -13.26 1.93
C ASN A 921 8.89 -13.21 0.71
N LEU A 922 7.61 -13.56 0.92
CA LEU A 922 6.55 -13.35 -0.08
C LEU A 922 5.85 -11.99 0.11
N ASP A 923 6.55 -11.02 0.72
CA ASP A 923 6.04 -9.69 1.07
C ASP A 923 6.67 -8.58 0.20
N ILE A 924 6.24 -7.34 0.44
CA ILE A 924 6.71 -6.17 -0.32
C ILE A 924 8.20 -5.88 -0.09
N THR A 925 8.79 -6.28 1.03
CA THR A 925 10.21 -5.97 1.29
C THR A 925 11.11 -6.81 0.42
N ALA A 926 10.86 -8.12 0.35
CA ALA A 926 11.63 -9.03 -0.47
C ALA A 926 11.31 -8.96 -1.97
N GLY A 927 10.19 -8.32 -2.35
CA GLY A 927 9.80 -8.09 -3.74
C GLY A 927 10.33 -6.79 -4.34
N TYR A 928 10.70 -5.80 -3.52
CA TYR A 928 11.12 -4.47 -3.98
C TYR A 928 12.24 -3.80 -3.18
N TRP A 929 12.31 -3.98 -1.87
CA TRP A 929 13.18 -3.14 -1.04
C TRP A 929 14.53 -3.78 -0.73
N GLU A 930 14.52 -5.02 -0.24
CA GLU A 930 15.70 -5.71 0.26
C GLU A 930 16.45 -6.44 -0.86
N SER A 931 17.75 -6.66 -0.68
CA SER A 931 18.49 -7.58 -1.55
C SER A 931 18.32 -9.02 -1.05
N GLU A 932 18.01 -9.95 -1.93
CA GLU A 932 17.59 -11.31 -1.58
C GLU A 932 18.22 -12.37 -2.48
N ILE A 933 18.25 -13.61 -1.99
CA ILE A 933 18.66 -14.79 -2.76
C ILE A 933 17.65 -15.92 -2.59
N LEU A 934 17.24 -16.51 -3.69
CA LEU A 934 16.28 -17.61 -3.76
C LEU A 934 16.83 -18.71 -4.67
N LEU A 935 16.89 -19.93 -4.15
CA LEU A 935 17.18 -21.09 -4.99
C LEU A 935 15.87 -21.64 -5.54
N VAL A 936 15.76 -21.78 -6.86
CA VAL A 936 14.67 -22.48 -7.52
C VAL A 936 15.22 -23.82 -8.05
N ILE A 937 14.67 -24.93 -7.55
CA ILE A 937 15.14 -26.28 -7.85
C ILE A 937 14.08 -26.98 -8.70
N GLU A 938 14.48 -27.40 -9.90
CA GLU A 938 13.66 -28.17 -10.84
C GLU A 938 14.12 -29.64 -10.86
N ASN A 939 13.64 -30.42 -9.89
CA ASN A 939 13.87 -31.85 -9.82
C ASN A 939 12.75 -32.53 -9.04
N ALA A 940 12.14 -33.56 -9.62
CA ALA A 940 10.98 -34.21 -9.02
C ALA A 940 11.31 -34.95 -7.72
N ASP A 941 12.47 -35.62 -7.64
CA ASP A 941 12.88 -36.34 -6.43
C ASP A 941 13.15 -35.36 -5.29
N ASP A 942 13.78 -34.22 -5.57
CA ASP A 942 14.03 -33.17 -4.57
C ASP A 942 12.74 -32.54 -4.07
N ALA A 943 11.87 -32.12 -4.99
CA ALA A 943 10.60 -31.49 -4.67
C ALA A 943 9.71 -32.45 -3.85
N GLN A 944 9.62 -33.72 -4.23
CA GLN A 944 8.86 -34.72 -3.48
C GLN A 944 9.46 -35.00 -2.10
N ARG A 945 10.79 -35.01 -1.96
CA ARG A 945 11.44 -35.16 -0.64
C ARG A 945 11.12 -33.98 0.28
N LEU A 946 11.16 -32.76 -0.25
CA LEU A 946 10.75 -31.56 0.49
C LEU A 946 9.27 -31.63 0.87
N GLU A 947 8.38 -31.92 -0.09
CA GLU A 947 6.94 -32.06 0.18
C GLU A 947 6.66 -33.13 1.25
N ALA A 948 7.40 -34.25 1.26
CA ALA A 948 7.26 -35.26 2.30
C ALA A 948 7.72 -34.78 3.70
N GLN A 949 8.71 -33.89 3.77
CA GLN A 949 9.09 -33.24 5.02
C GLN A 949 8.01 -32.24 5.47
N LEU A 950 7.48 -31.45 4.54
CA LEU A 950 6.41 -30.49 4.79
C LEU A 950 5.10 -31.15 5.20
N GLU A 951 4.75 -32.30 4.61
CA GLU A 951 3.53 -33.04 4.94
C GLU A 951 3.54 -33.46 6.42
N LYS A 952 4.69 -33.90 6.96
CA LYS A 952 4.82 -34.21 8.39
C LYS A 952 4.57 -32.98 9.27
N LEU A 953 5.02 -31.80 8.82
CA LEU A 953 4.77 -30.54 9.53
C LEU A 953 3.29 -30.15 9.44
N ILE A 954 2.65 -30.37 8.30
CA ILE A 954 1.23 -30.11 8.09
C ILE A 954 0.36 -31.06 8.94
N GLU A 955 0.67 -32.35 8.97
CA GLU A 955 -0.05 -33.36 9.75
C GLU A 955 -0.05 -33.08 11.26
N GLN A 956 1.03 -32.48 11.79
CA GLN A 956 1.09 -32.08 13.19
C GLN A 956 0.50 -30.68 13.46
N SER A 957 0.16 -29.92 12.41
CA SER A 957 -0.35 -28.56 12.51
C SER A 957 -1.86 -28.51 12.67
N ARG A 958 -2.37 -27.36 13.08
CA ARG A 958 -3.81 -27.11 13.18
C ARG A 958 -4.31 -26.54 11.85
N GLU A 959 -5.17 -27.29 11.15
CA GLU A 959 -5.85 -26.75 9.98
C GLU A 959 -6.91 -25.71 10.41
N VAL A 960 -6.85 -24.53 9.81
CA VAL A 960 -7.84 -23.47 10.01
C VAL A 960 -9.13 -23.86 9.28
N GLN A 961 -10.17 -24.14 10.06
CA GLN A 961 -11.50 -24.37 9.51
C GLN A 961 -12.24 -23.04 9.38
N ARG A 962 -13.03 -22.89 8.31
CA ARG A 962 -13.84 -21.68 8.08
C ARG A 962 -14.83 -21.39 9.21
N ASP A 963 -15.23 -22.41 9.95
CA ASP A 963 -16.15 -22.37 11.09
C ASP A 963 -15.48 -22.48 12.46
N ASP A 964 -14.14 -22.45 12.51
CA ASP A 964 -13.38 -22.45 13.74
C ASP A 964 -13.75 -21.24 14.63
N PRO A 965 -14.37 -21.46 15.81
CA PRO A 965 -14.82 -20.38 16.68
C PRO A 965 -13.68 -19.49 17.18
N VAL A 966 -12.53 -20.08 17.47
CA VAL A 966 -11.34 -19.36 17.98
C VAL A 966 -10.76 -18.50 16.87
N TRP A 967 -10.73 -19.03 15.64
CA TRP A 967 -10.26 -18.27 14.49
C TRP A 967 -11.22 -17.13 14.13
N ARG A 968 -12.54 -17.34 14.26
CA ARG A 968 -13.58 -16.34 13.99
C ARG A 968 -13.66 -15.22 15.02
N GLU A 969 -13.39 -15.50 16.29
CA GLU A 969 -13.44 -14.49 17.37
C GLU A 969 -12.56 -13.28 17.06
N ARG A 970 -11.37 -13.52 16.48
CA ARG A 970 -10.43 -12.46 16.08
C ARG A 970 -10.66 -11.96 14.64
N ALA A 971 -11.58 -12.50 13.86
CA ALA A 971 -11.73 -12.17 12.44
C ALA A 971 -12.08 -10.68 12.21
N THR A 972 -12.98 -10.11 13.01
CA THR A 972 -13.32 -8.68 12.91
C THR A 972 -12.11 -7.79 13.26
N GLN A 973 -11.34 -8.17 14.28
CA GLN A 973 -10.11 -7.48 14.65
C GLN A 973 -9.06 -7.59 13.53
N ARG A 974 -8.82 -8.79 12.98
CA ARG A 974 -7.90 -9.00 11.86
C ARG A 974 -8.33 -8.22 10.62
N ALA A 975 -9.62 -8.17 10.29
CA ALA A 975 -10.13 -7.40 9.17
C ALA A 975 -9.94 -5.89 9.40
N TRP A 976 -10.23 -5.39 10.60
CA TRP A 976 -10.02 -3.99 10.95
C TRP A 976 -8.53 -3.62 10.93
N ILE A 977 -7.67 -4.44 11.55
CA ILE A 977 -6.23 -4.24 11.54
C ILE A 977 -5.72 -4.37 10.10
N SER A 978 -6.06 -5.39 9.33
CA SER A 978 -5.58 -5.53 7.94
C SER A 978 -5.98 -4.36 7.04
N LYS A 979 -7.11 -3.68 7.34
CA LYS A 979 -7.59 -2.50 6.61
C LYS A 979 -6.96 -1.19 7.08
N ASN A 980 -6.73 -1.04 8.38
CA ASN A 980 -6.29 0.22 9.01
C ASN A 980 -4.87 0.16 9.55
N TRP A 981 -4.21 -1.00 9.45
CA TRP A 981 -2.78 -1.13 9.73
C TRP A 981 -2.13 -0.13 8.81
N PRO A 982 -1.44 0.87 9.37
CA PRO A 982 -0.83 1.86 8.55
C PRO A 982 0.03 1.10 7.55
N SER A 983 -0.18 1.36 6.27
CA SER A 983 0.78 1.01 5.24
C SER A 983 2.08 1.79 5.45
N ILE A 984 2.51 2.09 6.69
CA ILE A 984 3.67 2.90 7.10
C ILE A 984 5.01 2.29 6.62
N LEU A 985 4.97 1.21 5.84
CA LEU A 985 6.12 0.65 5.12
C LEU A 985 5.85 0.43 3.62
N GLY A 986 4.77 1.02 3.09
CA GLY A 986 4.42 1.16 1.68
C GLY A 986 4.65 2.60 1.26
#